data_AF-A0A0D3HCY1-F1
#
_entry.id   AF-A0A0D3HCY1-F1
#
_cell.length_a   1.000
_cell.length_b   1.000
_cell.length_c   1.000
_cell.angle_alpha   90.00
_cell.angle_beta   90.00
_cell.angle_gamma   90.00
#
_symmetry.space_group_name_H-M   'P 1'
#
loop_
_entity.id
_entity.type
_entity.pdbx_description
1 polymer ?
#
loop_
_entity_poly.entity_id
_entity_poly.type
_entity_poly.pdbx_seq_one_letter_code
_entity_poly.pdbx_strand_id
1 'polypeptide(L)'
;MATPSSSSPPVPPIRSVNLGGWLVTEGWILPSLFDDIPNNDLLDGTKLQFKSVVHNTYLCAEHGGGDIVVADRTAASGWETFKLWRVDENTFNLKAIDDSAVHFVGVDGNGVVVATAATPGPSETFMIVRSDRDNSRIRIRASNGKFLQAKTMASVTADHGEGTSWGDDDPSVFVINRGEKLQGEYQLCNGYGVKKATEVLREHWSTYIVENDFKFISSNGLNAVRIPVGWWIASDPNPPAPFVGGSLEALDNAFRWAEKYNLGVIVDLHAAPGSQNPWEHSGSRDGSQTWGTTDETIIQTVQVIDFLASRYARSSSLLAIELLNEPLAPDVPVDTLAKYYQDAYNAVRKYTLQAYVILSTRMSGDPTEFLSVASSLFGAVIDVHYYNLYNSMFDIYTVEQNINFVRNNRSSDINTVTKQNVPLTFVGEWVAEWYVDNASKEDYQNFAQAQLDLYGKATFGWSYWTFKNVKNHWSMEWMIKNGYISLNNLPPSSPPIRSVNLGGWLVTEGWILPSLFDGIPNNDLLDGTTLHIKSVIQDKYLAAEQGGGQTIVANRAVASDWESFTLWRIDETTFNLRVFKKQFMGIDSNGTVIATATTPGLSETFQIVRSDNDKNRVRIRAPNGSFLQAKTANSVTADYGESTNWGNDDPSVFIVDMVGGPQGEYQICNGYGAEKASQVLREHWSTYIVESDFKFISSSGLNAVRIPVGWWIASDPNPPAPFVGGSLQALDNAFKWAEKYNVGVIVDLHAAPGSQNHWEHSATRDGSLEWGTTDTSITQTVQIIDFLASRYANSPSLLAIELLNEPWGPDVPLEKLKKYYEDAYNVVRKYTAKAYVIMSNRLAGESNTELLDFASRFPGAVIDVHYYNLFNDDTFKNLNVEQNIEFVKNSRKAEFSNINKQKSPLTFVGEWVAEWKVNGASKEDYQRFAQAQLDVYGRATFGWAYWNFKNVNNHWSLEWMIKNGYISLKI
;
A
#
# COMPACT_ATOMS: atom_id res chain seq x y z
N MET A 1 31.61 17.63 -8.11
CA MET A 1 31.36 16.20 -8.35
C MET A 1 30.61 15.69 -7.13
N ALA A 2 29.28 15.57 -7.24
CA ALA A 2 28.47 14.99 -6.17
C ALA A 2 28.51 13.47 -6.31
N THR A 3 28.85 12.78 -5.22
CA THR A 3 28.70 11.33 -5.10
C THR A 3 27.22 10.97 -5.22
N PRO A 4 26.83 9.95 -6.02
CA PRO A 4 25.44 9.52 -6.10
C PRO A 4 25.00 8.98 -4.74
N SER A 5 23.85 9.42 -4.24
CA SER A 5 23.16 8.76 -3.14
C SER A 5 22.83 7.33 -3.56
N SER A 6 23.27 6.34 -2.79
CA SER A 6 22.91 4.94 -3.00
C SER A 6 21.41 4.76 -2.73
N SER A 7 20.58 4.85 -3.77
CA SER A 7 19.23 4.30 -3.74
C SER A 7 19.34 2.77 -3.68
N SER A 8 18.68 2.14 -2.72
CA SER A 8 18.44 0.69 -2.75
C SER A 8 17.21 0.41 -3.62
N PRO A 9 17.11 -0.76 -4.28
CA PRO A 9 15.88 -1.14 -4.95
C PRO A 9 14.71 -1.17 -3.96
N PRO A 10 13.46 -0.98 -4.42
CA PRO A 10 12.28 -0.95 -3.57
C PRO A 10 12.13 -2.27 -2.81
N VAL A 11 11.68 -2.18 -1.55
CA VAL A 11 11.47 -3.34 -0.69
C VAL A 11 10.08 -3.93 -0.97
N PRO A 12 9.92 -5.26 -1.07
CA PRO A 12 8.61 -5.90 -1.17
C PRO A 12 7.60 -5.43 -0.10
N PRO A 13 6.28 -5.40 -0.42
CA PRO A 13 5.67 -5.95 -1.63
C PRO A 13 5.76 -5.00 -2.85
N ILE A 14 6.05 -5.59 -4.00
CA ILE A 14 6.26 -4.92 -5.28
C ILE A 14 4.92 -4.79 -6.04
N ARG A 15 4.70 -3.62 -6.63
CA ARG A 15 3.60 -3.33 -7.57
C ARG A 15 4.21 -3.05 -8.93
N SER A 16 4.18 -4.05 -9.80
CA SER A 16 4.88 -4.06 -11.07
C SER A 16 3.92 -4.12 -12.26
N VAL A 17 4.45 -3.81 -13.44
CA VAL A 17 3.82 -4.11 -14.72
C VAL A 17 4.84 -4.76 -15.65
N ASN A 18 4.39 -5.74 -16.43
CA ASN A 18 5.19 -6.40 -17.45
C ASN A 18 5.33 -5.51 -18.68
N LEU A 19 6.50 -5.49 -19.30
CA LEU A 19 6.77 -4.80 -20.57
C LEU A 19 6.79 -5.79 -21.75
N GLY A 20 5.71 -6.57 -21.87
CA GLY A 20 5.50 -7.57 -22.92
C GLY A 20 5.39 -6.95 -24.31
N GLY A 21 5.73 -7.74 -25.33
CA GLY A 21 5.78 -7.29 -26.72
C GLY A 21 6.92 -6.31 -27.04
N TRP A 22 7.86 -6.04 -26.12
CA TRP A 22 8.97 -5.10 -26.34
C TRP A 22 10.27 -5.78 -26.76
N LEU A 23 11.02 -6.38 -25.81
CA LEU A 23 12.30 -7.08 -26.09
C LEU A 23 12.11 -8.57 -26.43
N VAL A 24 10.88 -9.05 -26.31
CA VAL A 24 10.36 -10.30 -26.86
C VAL A 24 9.03 -9.96 -27.51
N THR A 25 8.94 -10.11 -28.84
CA THR A 25 7.75 -9.69 -29.59
C THR A 25 6.69 -10.78 -29.71
N GLU A 26 5.42 -10.39 -29.59
CA GLU A 26 4.25 -11.27 -29.76
C GLU A 26 3.20 -10.60 -30.65
N GLY A 27 2.75 -11.31 -31.68
CA GLY A 27 1.86 -10.78 -32.70
C GLY A 27 0.47 -10.44 -32.19
N TRP A 28 -0.02 -11.06 -31.13
CA TRP A 28 -1.33 -10.69 -30.57
C TRP A 28 -1.28 -9.40 -29.75
N ILE A 29 -0.10 -8.99 -29.24
CA ILE A 29 0.11 -7.73 -28.50
C ILE A 29 0.20 -6.55 -29.48
N LEU A 30 0.94 -6.71 -30.58
CA LEU A 30 1.10 -5.72 -31.63
C LEU A 30 1.10 -6.36 -33.03
N PRO A 31 -0.09 -6.69 -33.59
CA PRO A 31 -0.21 -7.41 -34.86
C PRO A 31 0.46 -6.71 -36.04
N SER A 32 0.41 -5.38 -36.06
CA SER A 32 0.92 -4.55 -37.14
C SER A 32 2.42 -4.73 -37.40
N LEU A 33 3.17 -5.28 -36.43
CA LEU A 33 4.60 -5.57 -36.61
C LEU A 33 4.85 -6.67 -37.66
N PHE A 34 3.83 -7.49 -37.95
CA PHE A 34 3.91 -8.65 -38.85
C PHE A 34 3.20 -8.42 -40.20
N ASP A 35 2.52 -7.29 -40.40
CA ASP A 35 1.65 -7.06 -41.56
C ASP A 35 2.43 -7.01 -42.88
N ASP A 36 3.62 -6.41 -42.88
CA ASP A 36 4.44 -6.23 -44.07
C ASP A 36 5.31 -7.46 -44.41
N ILE A 37 5.20 -8.56 -43.66
CA ILE A 37 5.93 -9.79 -43.99
C ILE A 37 5.32 -10.42 -45.26
N PRO A 38 6.12 -10.68 -46.31
CA PRO A 38 5.61 -11.38 -47.50
C PRO A 38 5.08 -12.77 -47.14
N ASN A 39 3.89 -13.13 -47.63
CA ASN A 39 3.23 -14.40 -47.26
C ASN A 39 3.15 -14.57 -45.72
N ASN A 40 2.70 -13.56 -44.98
CA ASN A 40 2.59 -13.58 -43.50
C ASN A 40 1.59 -14.63 -42.95
N ASP A 41 0.84 -15.29 -43.82
CA ASP A 41 -0.01 -16.43 -43.53
C ASP A 41 0.72 -17.79 -43.69
N LEU A 42 2.00 -17.76 -44.07
CA LEU A 42 2.92 -18.89 -44.23
C LEU A 42 4.23 -18.64 -43.45
N LEU A 43 4.09 -18.41 -42.14
CA LEU A 43 5.22 -18.28 -41.21
C LEU A 43 5.59 -19.65 -40.62
N ASP A 44 6.81 -19.79 -40.09
CA ASP A 44 7.21 -21.03 -39.40
C ASP A 44 6.19 -21.43 -38.33
N GLY A 45 5.91 -22.72 -38.26
CA GLY A 45 4.95 -23.29 -37.32
C GLY A 45 3.49 -23.23 -37.78
N THR A 46 3.18 -22.52 -38.86
CA THR A 46 1.81 -22.50 -39.39
C THR A 46 1.36 -23.93 -39.70
N LYS A 47 0.24 -24.34 -39.10
CA LYS A 47 -0.38 -25.65 -39.37
C LYS A 47 -1.14 -25.58 -40.70
N LEU A 48 -0.81 -26.47 -41.63
CA LEU A 48 -1.39 -26.53 -42.97
C LEU A 48 -2.03 -27.88 -43.23
N GLN A 49 -3.18 -27.85 -43.90
CA GLN A 49 -3.83 -29.04 -44.44
C GLN A 49 -4.11 -28.81 -45.92
N PHE A 50 -3.98 -29.86 -46.72
CA PHE A 50 -4.12 -29.77 -48.17
C PHE A 50 -5.22 -30.73 -48.63
N LYS A 51 -6.30 -30.19 -49.19
CA LYS A 51 -7.42 -30.99 -49.70
C LYS A 51 -7.34 -31.09 -51.22
N SER A 52 -7.22 -32.31 -51.75
CA SER A 52 -7.32 -32.57 -53.19
C SER A 52 -8.69 -32.14 -53.70
N VAL A 53 -8.72 -31.33 -54.75
CA VAL A 53 -9.99 -30.91 -55.37
C VAL A 53 -10.66 -32.03 -56.17
N VAL A 54 -9.87 -32.94 -56.75
CA VAL A 54 -10.36 -34.06 -57.57
C VAL A 54 -11.04 -35.14 -56.73
N HIS A 55 -10.43 -35.52 -55.60
CA HIS A 55 -10.95 -36.58 -54.74
C HIS A 55 -11.77 -36.07 -53.56
N ASN A 56 -11.73 -34.76 -53.28
CA ASN A 56 -12.36 -34.14 -52.12
C ASN A 56 -11.88 -34.73 -50.78
N THR A 57 -10.61 -35.14 -50.72
CA THR A 57 -9.92 -35.76 -49.58
C THR A 57 -8.61 -35.06 -49.25
N TYR A 58 -8.13 -35.22 -48.03
CA TYR A 58 -6.93 -34.57 -47.50
C TYR A 58 -5.67 -35.39 -47.76
N LEU A 59 -4.56 -34.68 -47.96
CA LEU A 59 -3.23 -35.27 -47.89
C LEU A 59 -2.95 -35.79 -46.48
N CYS A 60 -2.38 -36.99 -46.38
CA CYS A 60 -2.11 -37.70 -45.14
C CYS A 60 -0.68 -38.25 -45.15
N ALA A 61 0.10 -37.94 -44.12
CA ALA A 61 1.37 -38.60 -43.85
C ALA A 61 1.08 -39.91 -43.09
N GLU A 62 1.18 -41.05 -43.79
CA GLU A 62 0.85 -42.33 -43.18
C GLU A 62 1.70 -42.61 -41.94
N HIS A 63 1.07 -43.22 -40.92
CA HIS A 63 1.65 -43.48 -39.60
C HIS A 63 2.12 -42.23 -38.83
N GLY A 64 1.68 -41.03 -39.24
CA GLY A 64 2.16 -39.76 -38.68
C GLY A 64 3.49 -39.30 -39.26
N GLY A 65 4.02 -40.01 -40.26
CA GLY A 65 5.37 -39.89 -40.77
C GLY A 65 6.09 -41.25 -40.76
N GLY A 66 7.16 -41.36 -41.54
CA GLY A 66 7.92 -42.59 -41.74
C GLY A 66 7.50 -43.42 -42.96
N ASP A 67 6.51 -42.96 -43.74
CA ASP A 67 6.02 -43.66 -44.93
C ASP A 67 5.57 -42.67 -46.04
N ILE A 68 4.82 -43.15 -47.04
CA ILE A 68 4.26 -42.41 -48.16
C ILE A 68 3.22 -41.34 -47.74
N VAL A 69 3.07 -40.29 -48.56
CA VAL A 69 1.95 -39.36 -48.48
C VAL A 69 0.84 -39.78 -49.44
N VAL A 70 -0.36 -39.98 -48.88
CA VAL A 70 -1.57 -40.37 -49.61
C VAL A 70 -2.62 -39.25 -49.61
N ALA A 71 -3.71 -39.40 -50.35
CA ALA A 71 -4.79 -38.42 -50.46
C ALA A 71 -6.17 -39.07 -50.29
N ASP A 72 -6.39 -39.82 -49.20
CA ASP A 72 -7.57 -40.68 -49.03
C ASP A 72 -8.47 -40.35 -47.83
N ARG A 73 -8.10 -39.34 -47.03
CA ARG A 73 -8.81 -38.99 -45.78
C ARG A 73 -9.94 -38.01 -46.04
N THR A 74 -11.15 -38.30 -45.54
CA THR A 74 -12.32 -37.43 -45.75
C THR A 74 -12.42 -36.26 -44.77
N ALA A 75 -11.66 -36.33 -43.66
CA ALA A 75 -11.54 -35.30 -42.65
C ALA A 75 -10.06 -35.14 -42.25
N ALA A 76 -9.68 -33.95 -41.79
CA ALA A 76 -8.32 -33.66 -41.36
C ALA A 76 -8.21 -33.64 -39.83
N SER A 77 -7.15 -34.25 -39.30
CA SER A 77 -6.84 -34.36 -37.89
C SER A 77 -5.32 -34.23 -37.66
N GLY A 78 -4.67 -35.21 -37.03
CA GLY A 78 -3.23 -35.25 -36.83
C GLY A 78 -2.48 -35.48 -38.15
N TRP A 79 -2.55 -36.68 -38.70
CA TRP A 79 -1.72 -37.11 -39.84
C TRP A 79 -1.96 -36.33 -41.13
N GLU A 80 -3.09 -35.62 -41.24
CA GLU A 80 -3.42 -34.75 -42.37
C GLU A 80 -2.93 -33.30 -42.20
N THR A 81 -2.29 -33.00 -41.07
CA THR A 81 -1.78 -31.67 -40.75
C THR A 81 -0.26 -31.65 -40.78
N PHE A 82 0.29 -30.59 -41.39
CA PHE A 82 1.72 -30.37 -41.56
C PHE A 82 2.12 -29.04 -40.93
N LYS A 83 3.27 -28.99 -40.25
CA LYS A 83 3.90 -27.75 -39.78
C LYS A 83 4.80 -27.19 -40.89
N LEU A 84 4.62 -25.92 -41.20
CA LEU A 84 5.43 -25.23 -42.20
C LEU A 84 6.77 -24.78 -41.60
N TRP A 85 7.87 -25.02 -42.31
CA TRP A 85 9.17 -24.37 -42.06
C TRP A 85 9.50 -23.47 -43.24
N ARG A 86 9.70 -22.18 -43.00
CA ARG A 86 9.99 -21.21 -44.06
C ARG A 86 11.50 -21.18 -44.31
N VAL A 87 11.89 -21.34 -45.56
CA VAL A 87 13.30 -21.30 -45.99
C VAL A 87 13.65 -19.91 -46.49
N ASP A 88 12.81 -19.35 -47.35
CA ASP A 88 12.89 -17.97 -47.83
C ASP A 88 11.48 -17.41 -48.13
N GLU A 89 11.40 -16.32 -48.90
CA GLU A 89 10.13 -15.68 -49.27
C GLU A 89 9.12 -16.61 -49.97
N ASN A 90 9.62 -17.58 -50.75
CA ASN A 90 8.83 -18.37 -51.69
C ASN A 90 8.98 -19.89 -51.50
N THR A 91 9.96 -20.35 -50.72
CA THR A 91 10.24 -21.77 -50.51
C THR A 91 10.05 -22.21 -49.06
N PHE A 92 9.55 -23.44 -48.91
CA PHE A 92 9.10 -23.99 -47.64
C PHE A 92 9.40 -25.49 -47.54
N ASN A 93 9.61 -25.97 -46.32
CA ASN A 93 9.56 -27.39 -45.98
C ASN A 93 8.26 -27.70 -45.24
N LEU A 94 7.75 -28.92 -45.41
CA LEU A 94 6.56 -29.41 -44.71
C LEU A 94 6.99 -30.53 -43.77
N LYS A 95 6.76 -30.34 -42.48
CA LYS A 95 7.03 -31.34 -41.43
C LYS A 95 5.70 -31.99 -41.03
N ALA A 96 5.64 -33.30 -40.87
CA ALA A 96 4.47 -33.96 -40.28
C ALA A 96 4.22 -33.45 -38.84
N ILE A 97 2.97 -33.39 -38.39
CA ILE A 97 2.64 -32.83 -37.06
C ILE A 97 3.08 -33.70 -35.88
N ASP A 98 3.32 -35.00 -36.09
CA ASP A 98 3.74 -35.90 -35.02
C ASP A 98 5.13 -35.48 -34.50
N ASP A 99 5.17 -34.96 -33.28
CA ASP A 99 6.41 -34.49 -32.67
C ASP A 99 7.21 -35.64 -32.00
N SER A 100 6.69 -36.87 -31.96
CA SER A 100 7.41 -38.04 -31.42
C SER A 100 8.56 -38.50 -32.33
N ALA A 101 8.49 -38.17 -33.63
CA ALA A 101 9.55 -38.41 -34.60
C ALA A 101 9.57 -37.31 -35.68
N VAL A 102 10.75 -36.78 -36.00
CA VAL A 102 10.86 -35.69 -36.99
C VAL A 102 10.83 -36.27 -38.40
N HIS A 103 9.78 -35.95 -39.16
CA HIS A 103 9.59 -36.38 -40.54
C HIS A 103 9.21 -35.21 -41.47
N PHE A 104 10.06 -34.92 -42.44
CA PHE A 104 9.81 -33.96 -43.51
C PHE A 104 9.26 -34.65 -44.76
N VAL A 105 8.31 -33.98 -45.39
CA VAL A 105 7.76 -34.35 -46.70
C VAL A 105 8.84 -34.10 -47.75
N GLY A 106 9.09 -35.08 -48.61
CA GLY A 106 10.04 -35.03 -49.70
C GLY A 106 9.57 -35.84 -50.90
N VAL A 107 10.34 -35.79 -51.98
CA VAL A 107 10.10 -36.57 -53.19
C VAL A 107 11.21 -37.61 -53.33
N ASP A 108 10.82 -38.89 -53.39
CA ASP A 108 11.76 -40.00 -53.55
C ASP A 108 12.34 -40.10 -54.98
N GLY A 109 13.27 -41.04 -55.19
CA GLY A 109 13.93 -41.24 -56.48
C GLY A 109 13.00 -41.68 -57.62
N ASN A 110 11.77 -42.11 -57.32
CA ASN A 110 10.76 -42.50 -58.29
C ASN A 110 9.71 -41.40 -58.52
N GLY A 111 9.83 -40.25 -57.85
CA GLY A 111 8.87 -39.15 -57.93
C GLY A 111 7.67 -39.29 -57.00
N VAL A 112 7.70 -40.24 -56.05
CA VAL A 112 6.64 -40.44 -55.05
C VAL A 112 6.86 -39.49 -53.87
N VAL A 113 5.78 -38.89 -53.37
CA VAL A 113 5.83 -38.01 -52.19
C VAL A 113 5.82 -38.87 -50.94
N VAL A 114 6.84 -38.71 -50.09
CA VAL A 114 7.04 -39.46 -48.84
C VAL A 114 7.28 -38.50 -47.68
N ALA A 115 6.94 -38.89 -46.46
CA ALA A 115 7.20 -38.12 -45.25
C ALA A 115 8.19 -38.87 -44.35
N THR A 116 9.43 -39.06 -44.80
CA THR A 116 10.41 -39.96 -44.14
C THR A 116 11.68 -39.25 -43.65
N ALA A 117 11.98 -38.05 -44.15
CA ALA A 117 13.27 -37.41 -43.92
C ALA A 117 13.40 -36.83 -42.51
N ALA A 118 14.49 -37.11 -41.79
CA ALA A 118 14.75 -36.53 -40.48
C ALA A 118 15.23 -35.07 -40.54
N THR A 119 15.77 -34.66 -41.69
CA THR A 119 16.28 -33.31 -41.95
C THR A 119 15.88 -32.89 -43.36
N PRO A 120 15.44 -31.63 -43.59
CA PRO A 120 15.04 -31.19 -44.91
C PRO A 120 16.26 -30.92 -45.80
N GLY A 121 16.19 -31.33 -47.06
CA GLY A 121 17.13 -30.98 -48.11
C GLY A 121 16.41 -30.49 -49.37
N PRO A 122 17.09 -30.50 -50.54
CA PRO A 122 16.49 -30.08 -51.80
C PRO A 122 15.22 -30.86 -52.17
N SER A 123 15.13 -32.17 -51.90
CA SER A 123 13.94 -32.99 -52.18
C SER A 123 12.74 -32.66 -51.29
N GLU A 124 12.98 -32.06 -50.11
CA GLU A 124 11.96 -31.68 -49.12
C GLU A 124 11.58 -30.19 -49.20
N THR A 125 12.12 -29.48 -50.19
CA THR A 125 11.88 -28.04 -50.37
C THR A 125 10.88 -27.80 -51.50
N PHE A 126 9.81 -27.07 -51.18
CA PHE A 126 8.69 -26.81 -52.07
C PHE A 126 8.39 -25.33 -52.22
N MET A 127 7.87 -24.93 -53.38
CA MET A 127 7.22 -23.62 -53.55
C MET A 127 5.71 -23.78 -53.52
N ILE A 128 5.03 -22.91 -52.76
CA ILE A 128 3.56 -22.84 -52.75
C ILE A 128 3.12 -21.75 -53.72
N VAL A 129 2.52 -22.15 -54.84
CA VAL A 129 2.00 -21.24 -55.87
C VAL A 129 0.50 -21.06 -55.67
N ARG A 130 0.04 -19.82 -55.55
CA ARG A 130 -1.37 -19.48 -55.31
C ARG A 130 -2.09 -19.09 -56.59
N SER A 131 -3.39 -19.33 -56.64
CA SER A 131 -4.26 -18.79 -57.68
C SER A 131 -4.54 -17.31 -57.43
N ASP A 132 -4.30 -16.46 -58.44
CA ASP A 132 -4.61 -15.02 -58.40
C ASP A 132 -6.10 -14.71 -58.13
N ARG A 133 -7.00 -15.68 -58.38
CA ARG A 133 -8.45 -15.53 -58.20
C ARG A 133 -8.94 -16.02 -56.84
N ASP A 134 -8.21 -16.94 -56.21
CA ASP A 134 -8.59 -17.60 -54.97
C ASP A 134 -7.32 -18.09 -54.24
N ASN A 135 -6.87 -17.31 -53.26
CA ASN A 135 -5.66 -17.62 -52.48
C ASN A 135 -5.79 -18.85 -51.57
N SER A 136 -6.96 -19.49 -51.51
CA SER A 136 -7.13 -20.81 -50.88
C SER A 136 -6.79 -21.96 -51.83
N ARG A 137 -6.75 -21.74 -53.14
CA ARG A 137 -6.34 -22.74 -54.14
C ARG A 137 -4.86 -22.60 -54.44
N ILE A 138 -4.13 -23.68 -54.25
CA ILE A 138 -2.68 -23.73 -54.41
C ILE A 138 -2.22 -24.89 -55.29
N ARG A 139 -1.00 -24.76 -55.80
CA ARG A 139 -0.18 -25.89 -56.25
C ARG A 139 1.11 -25.93 -55.44
N ILE A 140 1.63 -27.13 -55.22
CA ILE A 140 2.90 -27.34 -54.51
C ILE A 140 3.92 -27.80 -55.54
N ARG A 141 4.99 -27.03 -55.71
CA ARG A 141 6.07 -27.30 -56.68
C ARG A 141 7.26 -27.91 -55.98
N ALA A 142 7.70 -29.08 -56.42
CA ALA A 142 8.90 -29.74 -55.92
C ALA A 142 10.18 -29.22 -56.62
N SER A 143 11.33 -29.55 -56.05
CA SER A 143 12.65 -29.15 -56.56
C SER A 143 13.01 -29.71 -57.94
N ASN A 144 12.33 -30.78 -58.39
CA ASN A 144 12.43 -31.28 -59.76
C ASN A 144 11.69 -30.39 -60.79
N GLY A 145 11.09 -29.27 -60.34
CA GLY A 145 10.39 -28.29 -61.15
C GLY A 145 8.94 -28.65 -61.49
N LYS A 146 8.45 -29.82 -61.06
CA LYS A 146 7.10 -30.33 -61.29
C LYS A 146 6.19 -30.06 -60.09
N PHE A 147 4.88 -30.08 -60.32
CA PHE A 147 3.88 -29.96 -59.26
C PHE A 147 3.52 -31.34 -58.71
N LEU A 148 3.19 -31.37 -57.41
CA LEU A 148 2.58 -32.50 -56.75
C LEU A 148 1.19 -32.74 -57.36
N GLN A 149 0.80 -34.01 -57.53
CA GLN A 149 -0.53 -34.40 -57.98
C GLN A 149 -1.06 -35.63 -57.23
N ALA A 150 -2.35 -35.60 -56.92
CA ALA A 150 -3.10 -36.73 -56.35
C ALA A 150 -3.92 -37.41 -57.46
N LYS A 151 -3.27 -38.13 -58.38
CA LYS A 151 -3.96 -38.82 -59.47
C LYS A 151 -4.84 -39.97 -58.97
N THR A 152 -4.40 -40.64 -57.91
CA THR A 152 -5.19 -41.63 -57.17
C THR A 152 -5.19 -41.27 -55.69
N MET A 153 -6.11 -41.82 -54.90
CA MET A 153 -6.15 -41.58 -53.46
C MET A 153 -5.00 -42.27 -52.71
N ALA A 154 -4.42 -43.35 -53.28
CA ALA A 154 -3.42 -44.19 -52.61
C ALA A 154 -1.97 -43.69 -52.75
N SER A 155 -1.72 -42.66 -53.56
CA SER A 155 -0.36 -42.13 -53.77
C SER A 155 -0.40 -40.72 -54.36
N VAL A 156 0.47 -39.85 -53.82
CA VAL A 156 0.78 -38.53 -54.35
C VAL A 156 2.15 -38.56 -55.02
N THR A 157 2.27 -37.99 -56.22
CA THR A 157 3.52 -37.96 -57.01
C THR A 157 3.87 -36.54 -57.43
N ALA A 158 5.15 -36.26 -57.69
CA ALA A 158 5.66 -34.95 -58.11
C ALA A 158 6.12 -34.96 -59.58
N ASP A 159 5.21 -35.25 -60.51
CA ASP A 159 5.47 -35.41 -61.94
C ASP A 159 4.52 -34.58 -62.83
N HIS A 160 3.66 -33.75 -62.23
CA HIS A 160 2.75 -32.89 -62.99
C HIS A 160 3.45 -31.68 -63.61
N GLY A 161 3.21 -31.43 -64.89
CA GLY A 161 3.78 -30.28 -65.61
C GLY A 161 3.16 -28.94 -65.23
N GLU A 162 3.58 -27.87 -65.92
CA GLU A 162 2.91 -26.57 -65.84
C GLU A 162 1.46 -26.70 -66.34
N GLY A 163 0.51 -26.18 -65.57
CA GLY A 163 -0.91 -26.17 -65.92
C GLY A 163 -1.49 -24.76 -65.86
N THR A 164 -2.50 -24.46 -66.66
CA THR A 164 -3.19 -23.15 -66.63
C THR A 164 -4.60 -23.22 -66.02
N SER A 165 -5.14 -24.43 -65.83
CA SER A 165 -6.43 -24.64 -65.16
C SER A 165 -6.26 -24.63 -63.64
N TRP A 166 -7.28 -24.19 -62.91
CA TRP A 166 -7.37 -24.24 -61.45
C TRP A 166 -8.68 -24.93 -60.99
N GLY A 167 -9.30 -25.67 -61.92
CA GLY A 167 -10.60 -26.33 -61.73
C GLY A 167 -10.53 -27.55 -60.81
N ASP A 168 -11.71 -28.06 -60.44
CA ASP A 168 -11.85 -29.21 -59.54
C ASP A 168 -11.47 -30.55 -60.20
N ASP A 169 -11.14 -30.54 -61.49
CA ASP A 169 -10.69 -31.68 -62.29
C ASP A 169 -9.16 -31.80 -62.39
N ASP A 170 -8.41 -30.80 -61.91
CA ASP A 170 -6.94 -30.79 -61.97
C ASP A 170 -6.33 -31.50 -60.74
N PRO A 171 -5.66 -32.66 -60.89
CA PRO A 171 -5.13 -33.43 -59.77
C PRO A 171 -3.95 -32.76 -59.06
N SER A 172 -3.40 -31.67 -59.62
CA SER A 172 -2.32 -30.88 -59.01
C SER A 172 -2.79 -29.73 -58.12
N VAL A 173 -4.10 -29.46 -58.09
CA VAL A 173 -4.69 -28.35 -57.33
C VAL A 173 -5.16 -28.84 -55.96
N PHE A 174 -4.80 -28.09 -54.93
CA PHE A 174 -5.21 -28.34 -53.55
C PHE A 174 -5.87 -27.10 -52.96
N VAL A 175 -6.91 -27.30 -52.13
CA VAL A 175 -7.41 -26.26 -51.24
C VAL A 175 -6.59 -26.31 -49.95
N ILE A 176 -5.93 -25.20 -49.62
CA ILE A 176 -5.15 -25.06 -48.39
C ILE A 176 -6.02 -24.54 -47.25
N ASN A 177 -6.06 -25.29 -46.15
CA ASN A 177 -6.59 -24.82 -44.88
C ASN A 177 -5.43 -24.45 -43.97
N ARG A 178 -5.54 -23.28 -43.33
CA ARG A 178 -4.54 -22.75 -42.40
C ARG A 178 -5.11 -22.83 -40.99
N GLY A 179 -4.43 -23.57 -40.13
CA GLY A 179 -4.77 -23.69 -38.71
C GLY A 179 -4.08 -22.60 -37.88
N GLU A 180 -3.71 -22.97 -36.66
CA GLU A 180 -2.95 -22.11 -35.76
C GLU A 180 -1.62 -21.67 -36.39
N LYS A 181 -1.26 -20.40 -36.17
CA LYS A 181 0.00 -19.79 -36.58
C LYS A 181 0.74 -19.25 -35.36
N LEU A 182 2.06 -19.31 -35.38
CA LEU A 182 2.92 -18.64 -34.41
C LEU A 182 3.30 -17.25 -34.94
N GLN A 183 3.27 -16.25 -34.07
CA GLN A 183 3.71 -14.89 -34.39
C GLN A 183 4.61 -14.36 -33.29
N GLY A 184 5.81 -14.92 -33.19
CA GLY A 184 6.84 -14.49 -32.24
C GLY A 184 8.04 -13.84 -32.93
N GLU A 185 9.05 -13.51 -32.13
CA GLU A 185 10.28 -12.91 -32.65
C GLU A 185 11.01 -13.82 -33.65
N TYR A 186 10.92 -15.15 -33.49
CA TYR A 186 11.45 -16.10 -34.47
C TYR A 186 10.79 -15.92 -35.84
N GLN A 187 9.46 -15.95 -35.91
CA GLN A 187 8.71 -15.83 -37.16
C GLN A 187 8.86 -14.43 -37.78
N LEU A 188 8.95 -13.38 -36.96
CA LEU A 188 9.22 -12.03 -37.43
C LEU A 188 10.59 -11.96 -38.12
N CYS A 189 11.62 -12.44 -37.42
CA CYS A 189 12.99 -12.36 -37.93
C CYS A 189 13.19 -13.23 -39.17
N ASN A 190 12.65 -14.45 -39.19
CA ASN A 190 12.74 -15.32 -40.36
C ASN A 190 11.88 -14.81 -41.53
N GLY A 191 10.70 -14.27 -41.23
CA GLY A 191 9.75 -13.77 -42.24
C GLY A 191 10.28 -12.57 -43.02
N TYR A 192 10.83 -11.57 -42.33
CA TYR A 192 11.46 -10.40 -42.96
C TYR A 192 12.88 -10.67 -43.47
N GLY A 193 13.56 -11.67 -42.89
CA GLY A 193 14.99 -11.87 -43.04
C GLY A 193 15.82 -10.85 -42.25
N VAL A 194 17.06 -11.23 -41.94
CA VAL A 194 17.96 -10.52 -40.99
C VAL A 194 18.03 -9.00 -41.23
N LYS A 195 18.21 -8.57 -42.48
CA LYS A 195 18.36 -7.15 -42.80
C LYS A 195 17.12 -6.33 -42.43
N LYS A 196 15.94 -6.76 -42.91
CA LYS A 196 14.71 -6.00 -42.71
C LYS A 196 14.20 -6.15 -41.27
N ALA A 197 14.35 -7.32 -40.67
CA ALA A 197 14.05 -7.55 -39.26
C ALA A 197 14.85 -6.62 -38.34
N THR A 198 16.15 -6.39 -38.63
CA THR A 198 16.99 -5.45 -37.87
C THR A 198 16.44 -4.02 -37.91
N GLU A 199 15.98 -3.55 -39.08
CA GLU A 199 15.37 -2.22 -39.21
C GLU A 199 14.08 -2.11 -38.38
N VAL A 200 13.18 -3.09 -38.55
CA VAL A 200 11.86 -3.12 -37.89
C VAL A 200 12.00 -3.19 -36.37
N LEU A 201 12.86 -4.07 -35.85
CA LEU A 201 13.00 -4.25 -34.41
C LEU A 201 13.72 -3.09 -33.73
N ARG A 202 14.71 -2.45 -34.38
CA ARG A 202 15.36 -1.26 -33.81
C ARG A 202 14.40 -0.07 -33.71
N GLU A 203 13.56 0.13 -34.73
CA GLU A 203 12.51 1.14 -34.66
C GLU A 203 11.57 0.84 -33.49
N HIS A 204 11.02 -0.39 -33.45
CA HIS A 204 10.12 -0.85 -32.39
C HIS A 204 10.70 -0.66 -30.98
N TRP A 205 11.93 -1.12 -30.73
CA TRP A 205 12.57 -0.98 -29.42
C TRP A 205 12.73 0.48 -28.98
N SER A 206 12.91 1.40 -29.94
CA SER A 206 13.10 2.83 -29.66
C SER A 206 11.81 3.64 -29.50
N THR A 207 10.67 3.13 -29.98
CA THR A 207 9.41 3.88 -30.03
C THR A 207 8.27 3.25 -29.21
N TYR A 208 8.32 1.94 -28.94
CA TYR A 208 7.23 1.25 -28.25
C TYR A 208 7.21 1.51 -26.74
N ILE A 209 8.34 1.27 -26.07
CA ILE A 209 8.57 1.66 -24.67
C ILE A 209 9.64 2.76 -24.64
N VAL A 210 9.30 3.88 -24.02
CA VAL A 210 10.14 5.08 -23.94
C VAL A 210 10.22 5.60 -22.51
N GLU A 211 11.12 6.55 -22.25
CA GLU A 211 11.32 7.13 -20.91
C GLU A 211 10.02 7.66 -20.26
N ASN A 212 9.13 8.28 -21.06
CA ASN A 212 7.86 8.80 -20.57
C ASN A 212 6.94 7.71 -20.00
N ASP A 213 7.10 6.47 -20.45
CA ASP A 213 6.35 5.33 -19.92
C ASP A 213 6.82 5.00 -18.50
N PHE A 214 8.13 5.00 -18.22
CA PHE A 214 8.66 4.82 -16.87
C PHE A 214 8.21 5.94 -15.93
N LYS A 215 8.18 7.18 -16.42
CA LYS A 215 7.60 8.30 -15.66
C LYS A 215 6.12 8.05 -15.35
N PHE A 216 5.34 7.58 -16.31
CA PHE A 216 3.93 7.26 -16.13
C PHE A 216 3.74 6.14 -15.09
N ILE A 217 4.50 5.05 -15.19
CA ILE A 217 4.48 3.90 -14.27
C ILE A 217 4.72 4.39 -12.84
N SER A 218 5.82 5.11 -12.60
CA SER A 218 6.18 5.67 -11.30
C SER A 218 5.11 6.64 -10.76
N SER A 219 4.60 7.55 -11.61
CA SER A 219 3.61 8.56 -11.20
C SER A 219 2.22 7.99 -10.88
N ASN A 220 1.94 6.74 -11.26
CA ASN A 220 0.68 6.06 -11.01
C ASN A 220 0.79 4.96 -9.92
N GLY A 221 1.82 5.03 -9.06
CA GLY A 221 1.90 4.20 -7.86
C GLY A 221 2.43 2.78 -8.08
N LEU A 222 2.99 2.49 -9.26
CA LEU A 222 3.83 1.30 -9.50
C LEU A 222 5.27 1.62 -9.08
N ASN A 223 5.96 0.62 -8.53
CA ASN A 223 7.33 0.76 -8.02
C ASN A 223 8.35 -0.15 -8.73
N ALA A 224 7.92 -0.99 -9.68
CA ALA A 224 8.82 -1.79 -10.49
C ALA A 224 8.28 -2.07 -11.90
N VAL A 225 9.15 -2.62 -12.74
CA VAL A 225 8.82 -3.19 -14.06
C VAL A 225 9.41 -4.59 -14.19
N ARG A 226 8.67 -5.51 -14.82
CA ARG A 226 9.16 -6.83 -15.25
C ARG A 226 9.42 -6.79 -16.75
N ILE A 227 10.64 -7.11 -17.16
CA ILE A 227 11.11 -6.96 -18.54
C ILE A 227 11.47 -8.34 -19.10
N PRO A 228 10.58 -8.92 -19.92
CA PRO A 228 10.84 -10.13 -20.69
C PRO A 228 12.04 -9.96 -21.63
N VAL A 229 12.98 -10.90 -21.61
CA VAL A 229 14.13 -10.96 -22.53
C VAL A 229 14.30 -12.37 -23.09
N GLY A 230 14.72 -12.47 -24.35
CA GLY A 230 15.08 -13.74 -24.96
C GLY A 230 16.57 -14.05 -24.87
N TRP A 231 16.91 -15.34 -24.85
CA TRP A 231 18.30 -15.83 -24.71
C TRP A 231 19.30 -15.23 -25.71
N TRP A 232 18.83 -14.85 -26.90
CA TRP A 232 19.64 -14.24 -27.95
C TRP A 232 20.29 -12.92 -27.53
N ILE A 233 19.72 -12.22 -26.53
CA ILE A 233 20.26 -10.96 -25.99
C ILE A 233 21.71 -11.11 -25.47
N ALA A 234 22.10 -12.29 -25.00
CA ALA A 234 23.45 -12.55 -24.50
C ALA A 234 24.52 -12.58 -25.62
N SER A 235 24.08 -12.67 -26.87
CA SER A 235 24.95 -12.68 -28.05
C SER A 235 24.94 -11.35 -28.81
N ASP A 236 24.33 -10.29 -28.26
CA ASP A 236 24.33 -8.97 -28.88
C ASP A 236 25.77 -8.43 -29.09
N PRO A 237 26.05 -7.77 -30.23
CA PRO A 237 25.11 -7.36 -31.29
C PRO A 237 24.91 -8.40 -32.41
N ASN A 238 25.42 -9.62 -32.27
CA ASN A 238 25.41 -10.65 -33.32
C ASN A 238 24.76 -11.96 -32.84
N PRO A 239 23.46 -11.96 -32.52
CA PRO A 239 22.77 -13.18 -32.09
C PRO A 239 22.71 -14.24 -33.20
N PRO A 240 22.50 -15.52 -32.84
CA PRO A 240 22.30 -16.58 -33.82
C PRO A 240 21.05 -16.34 -34.69
N ALA A 241 21.16 -16.66 -35.98
CA ALA A 241 20.04 -16.55 -36.91
C ALA A 241 18.85 -17.44 -36.47
N PRO A 242 17.59 -16.99 -36.66
CA PRO A 242 17.21 -15.78 -37.40
C PRO A 242 17.23 -14.48 -36.57
N PHE A 243 17.43 -14.54 -35.26
CA PHE A 243 17.38 -13.38 -34.36
C PHE A 243 18.36 -12.27 -34.78
N VAL A 244 18.05 -11.02 -34.39
CA VAL A 244 18.82 -9.82 -34.77
C VAL A 244 19.21 -9.01 -33.53
N GLY A 245 20.32 -8.27 -33.61
CA GLY A 245 20.89 -7.61 -32.44
C GLY A 245 20.48 -6.15 -32.21
N GLY A 246 20.46 -5.74 -30.94
CA GLY A 246 20.22 -4.36 -30.49
C GLY A 246 19.30 -4.24 -29.26
N SER A 247 18.68 -5.33 -28.81
CA SER A 247 17.79 -5.32 -27.64
C SER A 247 18.54 -5.06 -26.33
N LEU A 248 19.84 -5.36 -26.26
CA LEU A 248 20.68 -5.08 -25.09
C LEU A 248 20.79 -3.58 -24.80
N GLU A 249 20.90 -2.74 -25.83
CA GLU A 249 20.96 -1.28 -25.66
C GLU A 249 19.61 -0.72 -25.14
N ALA A 250 18.49 -1.31 -25.57
CA ALA A 250 17.16 -0.96 -25.08
C ALA A 250 17.00 -1.35 -23.59
N LEU A 251 17.51 -2.53 -23.19
CA LEU A 251 17.52 -2.92 -21.77
C LEU A 251 18.41 -1.99 -20.93
N ASP A 252 19.58 -1.58 -21.42
CA ASP A 252 20.43 -0.58 -20.72
C ASP A 252 19.69 0.75 -20.52
N ASN A 253 18.91 1.19 -21.52
CA ASN A 253 18.07 2.38 -21.41
C ASN A 253 16.99 2.21 -20.32
N ALA A 254 16.33 1.06 -20.25
CA ALA A 254 15.35 0.77 -19.19
C ALA A 254 15.95 0.90 -17.79
N PHE A 255 17.16 0.37 -17.55
CA PHE A 255 17.83 0.54 -16.26
C PHE A 255 18.12 2.02 -15.95
N ARG A 256 18.58 2.82 -16.93
CA ARG A 256 18.78 4.27 -16.75
C ARG A 256 17.48 4.99 -16.40
N TRP A 257 16.37 4.64 -17.06
CA TRP A 257 15.06 5.24 -16.76
C TRP A 257 14.53 4.79 -15.40
N ALA A 258 14.71 3.52 -15.05
CA ALA A 258 14.32 2.97 -13.75
C ALA A 258 15.05 3.69 -12.61
N GLU A 259 16.36 3.89 -12.72
CA GLU A 259 17.16 4.63 -11.73
C GLU A 259 16.67 6.08 -11.60
N LYS A 260 16.34 6.72 -12.72
CA LYS A 260 15.82 8.10 -12.74
C LYS A 260 14.46 8.26 -12.06
N TYR A 261 13.59 7.25 -12.16
CA TYR A 261 12.23 7.29 -11.63
C TYR A 261 12.00 6.41 -10.38
N ASN A 262 13.10 5.95 -9.76
CA ASN A 262 13.10 5.10 -8.56
C ASN A 262 12.25 3.82 -8.73
N LEU A 263 12.42 3.13 -9.86
CA LEU A 263 11.77 1.86 -10.15
C LEU A 263 12.76 0.71 -10.00
N GLY A 264 12.28 -0.42 -9.48
CA GLY A 264 12.97 -1.70 -9.55
C GLY A 264 12.81 -2.35 -10.93
N VAL A 265 13.82 -3.06 -11.40
CA VAL A 265 13.80 -3.86 -12.63
C VAL A 265 13.90 -5.34 -12.27
N ILE A 266 12.89 -6.10 -12.70
CA ILE A 266 12.90 -7.56 -12.75
C ILE A 266 13.27 -7.95 -14.18
N VAL A 267 14.45 -8.54 -14.36
CA VAL A 267 14.85 -9.08 -15.66
C VAL A 267 14.34 -10.51 -15.74
N ASP A 268 13.48 -10.80 -16.71
CA ASP A 268 12.84 -12.09 -16.86
C ASP A 268 13.34 -12.82 -18.11
N LEU A 269 14.02 -13.96 -17.93
CA LEU A 269 14.41 -14.81 -19.05
C LEU A 269 13.17 -15.52 -19.60
N HIS A 270 12.51 -14.84 -20.53
CA HIS A 270 11.20 -15.22 -21.04
C HIS A 270 11.28 -16.31 -22.12
N ALA A 271 12.42 -16.42 -22.80
CA ALA A 271 12.66 -17.40 -23.86
C ALA A 271 14.05 -18.05 -23.71
N ALA A 272 14.08 -19.38 -23.59
CA ALA A 272 15.31 -20.16 -23.48
C ALA A 272 15.69 -20.87 -24.81
N PRO A 273 16.99 -21.21 -25.02
CA PRO A 273 17.42 -21.98 -26.19
C PRO A 273 16.66 -23.30 -26.31
N GLY A 274 16.02 -23.54 -27.45
CA GLY A 274 15.21 -24.74 -27.69
C GLY A 274 13.76 -24.66 -27.19
N SER A 275 13.32 -23.52 -26.65
CA SER A 275 11.94 -23.28 -26.21
C SER A 275 11.51 -24.14 -25.03
N GLN A 276 11.26 -23.52 -23.87
CA GLN A 276 10.75 -24.21 -22.68
C GLN A 276 9.24 -24.49 -22.73
N ASN A 277 8.54 -23.90 -23.70
CA ASN A 277 7.13 -24.12 -23.97
C ASN A 277 6.85 -23.98 -25.50
N PRO A 278 5.67 -24.36 -26.03
CA PRO A 278 5.42 -24.44 -27.48
C PRO A 278 4.94 -23.13 -28.12
N TRP A 279 4.90 -22.02 -27.38
CA TRP A 279 4.27 -20.78 -27.84
C TRP A 279 5.29 -19.74 -28.33
N GLU A 280 4.79 -18.71 -29.01
CA GLU A 280 5.60 -17.67 -29.65
C GLU A 280 6.47 -16.86 -28.66
N HIS A 281 5.99 -16.66 -27.44
CA HIS A 281 6.68 -15.86 -26.42
C HIS A 281 7.95 -16.53 -25.87
N SER A 282 8.11 -17.86 -26.03
CA SER A 282 9.37 -18.55 -25.73
C SER A 282 10.31 -18.65 -26.93
N GLY A 283 9.95 -18.01 -28.05
CA GLY A 283 10.73 -18.04 -29.29
C GLY A 283 10.63 -19.36 -30.05
N SER A 284 9.58 -20.16 -29.81
CA SER A 284 9.38 -21.43 -30.50
C SER A 284 9.27 -21.24 -32.01
N ARG A 285 9.97 -22.09 -32.77
CA ARG A 285 9.92 -22.08 -34.24
C ARG A 285 8.59 -22.63 -34.77
N ASP A 286 8.19 -23.79 -34.29
CA ASP A 286 7.04 -24.55 -34.81
C ASP A 286 6.22 -25.25 -33.72
N GLY A 287 6.40 -24.82 -32.47
CA GLY A 287 5.82 -25.45 -31.29
C GLY A 287 6.66 -26.59 -30.72
N SER A 288 7.81 -26.93 -31.33
CA SER A 288 8.75 -27.89 -30.74
C SER A 288 9.32 -27.35 -29.43
N GLN A 289 9.50 -28.26 -28.47
CA GLN A 289 10.13 -28.00 -27.17
C GLN A 289 11.32 -28.95 -27.01
N THR A 290 12.54 -28.42 -27.09
CA THR A 290 13.77 -29.19 -26.92
C THR A 290 14.62 -28.66 -25.77
N TRP A 291 14.16 -27.63 -25.07
CA TRP A 291 14.84 -27.16 -23.86
C TRP A 291 14.81 -28.25 -22.79
N GLY A 292 15.96 -28.51 -22.16
CA GLY A 292 16.10 -29.48 -21.08
C GLY A 292 16.13 -30.95 -21.49
N THR A 293 15.95 -31.27 -22.77
CA THR A 293 16.11 -32.65 -23.28
C THR A 293 17.60 -33.04 -23.41
N THR A 294 18.50 -32.05 -23.38
CA THR A 294 19.95 -32.22 -23.33
C THR A 294 20.57 -31.27 -22.30
N ASP A 295 21.71 -31.67 -21.71
CA ASP A 295 22.47 -30.80 -20.81
C ASP A 295 22.96 -29.51 -21.50
N GLU A 296 23.15 -29.54 -22.83
CA GLU A 296 23.65 -28.39 -23.59
C GLU A 296 22.72 -27.18 -23.52
N THR A 297 21.41 -27.38 -23.72
CA THR A 297 20.43 -26.27 -23.64
C THR A 297 20.33 -25.69 -22.23
N ILE A 298 20.44 -26.53 -21.20
CA ILE A 298 20.49 -26.10 -19.79
C ILE A 298 21.73 -25.24 -19.53
N ILE A 299 22.92 -25.70 -19.97
CA ILE A 299 24.17 -24.97 -19.82
C ILE A 299 24.11 -23.61 -20.51
N GLN A 300 23.61 -23.55 -21.75
CA GLN A 300 23.44 -22.30 -22.48
C GLN A 300 22.49 -21.34 -21.74
N THR A 301 21.39 -21.87 -21.19
CA THR A 301 20.45 -21.07 -20.41
C THR A 301 21.10 -20.48 -19.14
N VAL A 302 21.91 -21.26 -18.42
CA VAL A 302 22.68 -20.77 -17.25
C VAL A 302 23.69 -19.69 -17.66
N GLN A 303 24.31 -19.80 -18.84
CA GLN A 303 25.24 -18.79 -19.36
C GLN A 303 24.55 -17.45 -19.65
N VAL A 304 23.29 -17.47 -20.10
CA VAL A 304 22.51 -16.24 -20.28
C VAL A 304 22.23 -15.57 -18.94
N ILE A 305 21.86 -16.34 -17.91
CA ILE A 305 21.65 -15.81 -16.55
C ILE A 305 22.95 -15.23 -15.98
N ASP A 306 24.08 -15.93 -16.15
CA ASP A 306 25.41 -15.46 -15.74
C ASP A 306 25.74 -14.11 -16.40
N PHE A 307 25.47 -13.97 -17.71
CA PHE A 307 25.64 -12.72 -18.45
C PHE A 307 24.77 -11.57 -17.91
N LEU A 308 23.47 -11.81 -17.75
CA LEU A 308 22.53 -10.78 -17.27
C LEU A 308 22.87 -10.34 -15.84
N ALA A 309 23.19 -11.29 -14.96
CA ALA A 309 23.60 -11.00 -13.60
C ALA A 309 24.90 -10.20 -13.55
N SER A 310 25.93 -10.62 -14.30
CA SER A 310 27.22 -9.94 -14.40
C SER A 310 27.06 -8.48 -14.85
N ARG A 311 26.20 -8.23 -15.85
CA ARG A 311 26.00 -6.90 -16.43
C ARG A 311 25.32 -5.94 -15.45
N TYR A 312 24.25 -6.37 -14.79
CA TYR A 312 23.38 -5.47 -14.03
C TYR A 312 23.58 -5.52 -12.51
N ALA A 313 24.42 -6.41 -11.97
CA ALA A 313 24.64 -6.56 -10.53
C ALA A 313 25.02 -5.27 -9.78
N ARG A 314 25.56 -4.26 -10.49
CA ARG A 314 25.95 -2.97 -9.91
C ARG A 314 24.90 -1.87 -10.06
N SER A 315 23.82 -2.09 -10.81
CA SER A 315 22.74 -1.11 -10.91
C SER A 315 21.93 -1.08 -9.63
N SER A 316 21.65 0.13 -9.14
CA SER A 316 20.77 0.35 -7.99
C SER A 316 19.31 -0.05 -8.25
N SER A 317 18.92 -0.17 -9.52
CA SER A 317 17.58 -0.58 -9.92
C SER A 317 17.44 -2.08 -10.15
N LEU A 318 18.51 -2.90 -10.09
CA LEU A 318 18.35 -4.35 -10.20
C LEU A 318 17.64 -4.89 -8.97
N LEU A 319 16.36 -5.24 -9.14
CA LEU A 319 15.51 -5.77 -8.08
C LEU A 319 15.58 -7.30 -8.05
N ALA A 320 15.38 -7.95 -9.21
CA ALA A 320 15.38 -9.39 -9.30
C ALA A 320 15.80 -9.89 -10.69
N ILE A 321 16.22 -11.16 -10.75
CA ILE A 321 16.37 -11.93 -11.99
C ILE A 321 15.46 -13.14 -11.89
N GLU A 322 14.54 -13.27 -12.84
CA GLU A 322 13.74 -14.47 -13.03
C GLU A 322 14.46 -15.42 -13.98
N LEU A 323 14.63 -16.66 -13.49
CA LEU A 323 15.53 -17.61 -14.12
C LEU A 323 14.95 -18.18 -15.41
N LEU A 324 13.65 -18.44 -15.45
CA LEU A 324 12.96 -18.98 -16.61
C LEU A 324 11.45 -18.78 -16.49
N ASN A 325 10.84 -18.14 -17.48
CA ASN A 325 9.39 -17.94 -17.54
C ASN A 325 8.66 -19.23 -17.95
N GLU A 326 7.58 -19.57 -17.23
CA GLU A 326 6.56 -20.56 -17.64
C GLU A 326 7.10 -21.85 -18.30
N PRO A 327 7.99 -22.62 -17.64
CA PRO A 327 8.40 -23.91 -18.18
C PRO A 327 7.20 -24.86 -18.26
N LEU A 328 6.88 -25.34 -19.46
CA LEU A 328 5.98 -26.48 -19.65
C LEU A 328 6.81 -27.77 -19.75
N ALA A 329 7.73 -27.79 -20.71
CA ALA A 329 8.76 -28.80 -20.95
C ALA A 329 8.39 -30.22 -20.44
N PRO A 330 7.39 -30.87 -21.05
CA PRO A 330 6.75 -32.07 -20.48
C PRO A 330 7.70 -33.28 -20.36
N ASP A 331 8.73 -33.33 -21.22
CA ASP A 331 9.76 -34.37 -21.21
C ASP A 331 10.93 -34.07 -20.26
N VAL A 332 10.89 -32.94 -19.55
CA VAL A 332 11.92 -32.54 -18.58
C VAL A 332 11.51 -32.98 -17.18
N PRO A 333 12.26 -33.88 -16.52
CA PRO A 333 11.99 -34.26 -15.14
C PRO A 333 12.06 -33.06 -14.20
N VAL A 334 11.22 -33.03 -13.17
CA VAL A 334 11.20 -31.98 -12.13
C VAL A 334 12.58 -31.78 -11.51
N ASP A 335 13.30 -32.88 -11.25
CA ASP A 335 14.66 -32.84 -10.68
C ASP A 335 15.68 -32.15 -11.62
N THR A 336 15.49 -32.27 -12.93
CA THR A 336 16.34 -31.58 -13.92
C THR A 336 16.09 -30.08 -13.89
N LEU A 337 14.81 -29.66 -13.84
CA LEU A 337 14.46 -28.24 -13.70
C LEU A 337 14.90 -27.67 -12.34
N ALA A 338 14.76 -28.42 -11.25
CA ALA A 338 15.27 -28.05 -9.93
C ALA A 338 16.79 -27.86 -9.94
N LYS A 339 17.54 -28.76 -10.60
CA LYS A 339 18.99 -28.63 -10.78
C LYS A 339 19.34 -27.38 -11.58
N TYR A 340 18.63 -27.12 -12.68
CA TYR A 340 18.80 -25.89 -13.45
C TYR A 340 18.60 -24.64 -12.58
N TYR A 341 17.52 -24.57 -11.80
CA TYR A 341 17.28 -23.44 -10.89
C TYR A 341 18.40 -23.25 -9.87
N GLN A 342 18.95 -24.34 -9.33
CA GLN A 342 20.10 -24.29 -8.44
C GLN A 342 21.35 -23.73 -9.14
N ASP A 343 21.66 -24.19 -10.36
CA ASP A 343 22.83 -23.77 -11.13
C ASP A 343 22.71 -22.30 -11.58
N ALA A 344 21.53 -21.89 -12.03
CA ALA A 344 21.25 -20.51 -12.44
C ALA A 344 21.19 -19.55 -11.23
N TYR A 345 20.65 -19.97 -10.09
CA TYR A 345 20.76 -19.23 -8.83
C TYR A 345 22.22 -18.99 -8.44
N ASN A 346 23.06 -20.04 -8.54
CA ASN A 346 24.49 -19.92 -8.27
C ASN A 346 25.15 -18.93 -9.24
N ALA A 347 24.76 -18.90 -10.51
CA ALA A 347 25.24 -17.92 -11.49
C ALA A 347 24.90 -16.47 -11.08
N VAL A 348 23.68 -16.19 -10.61
CA VAL A 348 23.32 -14.85 -10.08
C VAL A 348 24.16 -14.50 -8.85
N ARG A 349 24.30 -15.44 -7.91
CA ARG A 349 25.00 -15.22 -6.64
C ARG A 349 26.51 -15.02 -6.77
N LYS A 350 27.12 -15.35 -7.92
CA LYS A 350 28.51 -14.95 -8.22
C LYS A 350 28.69 -13.42 -8.21
N TYR A 351 27.65 -12.66 -8.56
CA TYR A 351 27.74 -11.23 -8.81
C TYR A 351 26.99 -10.36 -7.80
N THR A 352 25.88 -10.85 -7.22
CA THR A 352 25.07 -10.07 -6.28
C THR A 352 24.38 -10.91 -5.21
N LEU A 353 24.42 -10.41 -3.97
CA LEU A 353 23.64 -10.92 -2.83
C LEU A 353 22.36 -10.09 -2.58
N GLN A 354 22.19 -8.96 -3.27
CA GLN A 354 21.08 -8.03 -3.05
C GLN A 354 19.87 -8.35 -3.92
N ALA A 355 20.09 -8.73 -5.18
CA ALA A 355 18.99 -9.05 -6.09
C ALA A 355 18.27 -10.33 -5.65
N TYR A 356 16.94 -10.31 -5.72
CA TYR A 356 16.12 -11.50 -5.56
C TYR A 356 16.28 -12.43 -6.78
N VAL A 357 16.03 -13.72 -6.58
CA VAL A 357 16.09 -14.72 -7.66
C VAL A 357 14.73 -15.39 -7.76
N ILE A 358 14.06 -15.23 -8.89
CA ILE A 358 12.68 -15.70 -9.09
C ILE A 358 12.70 -17.03 -9.85
N LEU A 359 11.96 -18.00 -9.33
CA LEU A 359 11.78 -19.34 -9.91
C LEU A 359 10.30 -19.47 -10.31
N SER A 360 10.01 -19.59 -11.60
CA SER A 360 8.65 -19.83 -12.07
C SER A 360 8.18 -21.24 -11.73
N THR A 361 6.93 -21.35 -11.34
CA THR A 361 6.22 -22.64 -11.33
C THR A 361 6.02 -23.14 -12.77
N ARG A 362 5.88 -24.45 -12.96
CA ARG A 362 5.50 -25.00 -14.26
C ARG A 362 4.02 -24.74 -14.54
N MET A 363 3.66 -24.46 -15.79
CA MET A 363 2.28 -24.13 -16.18
C MET A 363 1.25 -25.23 -15.88
N SER A 364 1.68 -26.49 -15.83
CA SER A 364 0.85 -27.65 -15.49
C SER A 364 1.31 -28.35 -14.19
N GLY A 365 2.22 -27.72 -13.44
CA GLY A 365 2.81 -28.28 -12.23
C GLY A 365 2.03 -27.98 -10.96
N ASP A 366 2.37 -28.68 -9.87
CA ASP A 366 1.90 -28.29 -8.54
C ASP A 366 2.66 -27.01 -8.13
N PRO A 367 1.98 -25.91 -7.75
CA PRO A 367 2.64 -24.66 -7.39
C PRO A 367 3.58 -24.79 -6.16
N THR A 368 3.51 -25.92 -5.44
CA THR A 368 4.39 -26.22 -4.31
C THR A 368 5.67 -26.99 -4.67
N GLU A 369 5.81 -27.45 -5.91
CA GLU A 369 6.86 -28.41 -6.32
C GLU A 369 8.29 -27.88 -6.14
N PHE A 370 8.48 -26.55 -6.18
CA PHE A 370 9.80 -25.91 -5.97
C PHE A 370 9.96 -25.23 -4.61
N LEU A 371 8.99 -25.32 -3.69
CA LEU A 371 9.10 -24.67 -2.38
C LEU A 371 10.28 -25.21 -1.58
N SER A 372 10.57 -26.50 -1.66
CA SER A 372 11.70 -27.12 -0.96
C SER A 372 13.05 -26.58 -1.46
N VAL A 373 13.20 -26.48 -2.79
CA VAL A 373 14.40 -25.93 -3.44
C VAL A 373 14.56 -24.47 -3.03
N ALA A 374 13.55 -23.64 -3.29
CA ALA A 374 13.60 -22.21 -3.01
C ALA A 374 13.79 -21.89 -1.52
N SER A 375 13.25 -22.71 -0.60
CA SER A 375 13.43 -22.49 0.85
C SER A 375 14.89 -22.64 1.30
N SER A 376 15.71 -23.35 0.53
CA SER A 376 17.15 -23.48 0.80
C SER A 376 18.00 -22.34 0.22
N LEU A 377 17.38 -21.46 -0.58
CA LEU A 377 18.05 -20.42 -1.36
C LEU A 377 17.74 -19.04 -0.80
N PHE A 378 18.76 -18.35 -0.30
CA PHE A 378 18.62 -17.01 0.23
C PHE A 378 18.11 -16.02 -0.84
N GLY A 379 17.03 -15.30 -0.53
CA GLY A 379 16.43 -14.32 -1.44
C GLY A 379 15.74 -14.94 -2.66
N ALA A 380 15.38 -16.23 -2.60
CA ALA A 380 14.57 -16.86 -3.63
C ALA A 380 13.09 -16.47 -3.52
N VAL A 381 12.43 -16.44 -4.68
CA VAL A 381 11.02 -16.07 -4.85
C VAL A 381 10.37 -17.11 -5.75
N ILE A 382 9.15 -17.53 -5.44
CA ILE A 382 8.34 -18.38 -6.30
C ILE A 382 7.37 -17.52 -7.12
N ASP A 383 7.37 -17.71 -8.44
CA ASP A 383 6.42 -17.06 -9.33
C ASP A 383 5.25 -17.98 -9.70
N VAL A 384 4.04 -17.42 -9.61
CA VAL A 384 2.78 -18.03 -10.03
C VAL A 384 2.02 -17.10 -10.95
N HIS A 385 1.48 -17.65 -12.04
CA HIS A 385 0.72 -16.88 -13.01
C HIS A 385 -0.77 -17.22 -12.90
N TYR A 386 -1.61 -16.19 -12.79
CA TYR A 386 -3.03 -16.36 -12.58
C TYR A 386 -3.86 -15.65 -13.64
N TYR A 387 -4.43 -16.47 -14.51
CA TYR A 387 -5.40 -16.07 -15.50
C TYR A 387 -6.77 -16.68 -15.16
N ASN A 388 -7.83 -15.88 -15.23
CA ASN A 388 -9.21 -16.38 -15.30
C ASN A 388 -9.62 -16.57 -16.77
N LEU A 389 -8.70 -17.16 -17.52
CA LEU A 389 -8.75 -17.42 -18.94
C LEU A 389 -8.18 -18.83 -19.14
N TYR A 390 -8.39 -19.40 -20.34
CA TYR A 390 -7.78 -20.68 -20.76
C TYR A 390 -8.31 -21.95 -20.07
N ASN A 391 -9.34 -21.84 -19.23
CA ASN A 391 -10.13 -22.99 -18.77
C ASN A 391 -11.58 -22.79 -19.19
N SER A 392 -12.17 -23.83 -19.79
CA SER A 392 -13.55 -23.78 -20.32
C SER A 392 -14.61 -23.51 -19.26
N MET A 393 -14.29 -23.66 -17.97
CA MET A 393 -15.16 -23.22 -16.89
C MET A 393 -15.44 -21.71 -16.97
N PHE A 394 -14.47 -20.88 -17.35
CA PHE A 394 -14.60 -19.43 -17.36
C PHE A 394 -15.45 -18.91 -18.54
N ASP A 395 -15.63 -19.71 -19.59
CA ASP A 395 -16.42 -19.36 -20.79
C ASP A 395 -17.90 -19.13 -20.46
N ILE A 396 -18.39 -19.73 -19.37
CA ILE A 396 -19.79 -19.65 -18.93
C ILE A 396 -19.96 -18.96 -17.58
N TYR A 397 -18.87 -18.44 -16.99
CA TYR A 397 -18.94 -17.81 -15.67
C TYR A 397 -19.56 -16.41 -15.76
N THR A 398 -20.47 -16.11 -14.85
CA THR A 398 -20.99 -14.75 -14.66
C THR A 398 -19.93 -13.83 -14.02
N VAL A 399 -20.18 -12.52 -14.01
CA VAL A 399 -19.40 -11.52 -13.26
C VAL A 399 -19.13 -11.99 -11.81
N GLU A 400 -20.20 -12.36 -11.10
CA GLU A 400 -20.11 -12.77 -9.69
C GLU A 400 -19.32 -14.06 -9.52
N GLN A 401 -19.48 -15.04 -10.41
CA GLN A 401 -18.74 -16.31 -10.35
C GLN A 401 -17.24 -16.09 -10.55
N ASN A 402 -16.85 -15.23 -11.48
CA ASN A 402 -15.45 -14.85 -11.69
C ASN A 402 -14.85 -14.15 -10.46
N ILE A 403 -15.55 -13.16 -9.90
CA ILE A 403 -15.09 -12.44 -8.70
C ILE A 403 -14.98 -13.39 -7.50
N ASN A 404 -15.96 -14.27 -7.31
CA ASN A 404 -15.94 -15.25 -6.22
C ASN A 404 -14.85 -16.31 -6.41
N PHE A 405 -14.54 -16.70 -7.64
CA PHE A 405 -13.41 -17.58 -7.92
C PHE A 405 -12.08 -16.96 -7.49
N VAL A 406 -11.88 -15.66 -7.74
CA VAL A 406 -10.72 -14.94 -7.23
C VAL A 406 -10.71 -14.97 -5.69
N ARG A 407 -11.81 -14.52 -5.06
CA ARG A 407 -11.89 -14.40 -3.59
C ARG A 407 -11.74 -15.72 -2.83
N ASN A 408 -12.16 -16.83 -3.43
CA ASN A 408 -12.20 -18.13 -2.76
C ASN A 408 -11.08 -19.05 -3.26
N ASN A 409 -11.10 -19.41 -4.55
CA ASN A 409 -10.21 -20.40 -5.12
C ASN A 409 -8.78 -19.85 -5.23
N ARG A 410 -8.59 -18.70 -5.89
CA ARG A 410 -7.25 -18.09 -5.99
C ARG A 410 -6.70 -17.70 -4.63
N SER A 411 -7.56 -17.30 -3.67
CA SER A 411 -7.11 -17.07 -2.30
C SER A 411 -6.55 -18.32 -1.64
N SER A 412 -7.14 -19.50 -1.89
CA SER A 412 -6.62 -20.78 -1.39
C SER A 412 -5.27 -21.13 -2.04
N ASP A 413 -5.14 -20.90 -3.35
CA ASP A 413 -3.91 -21.15 -4.10
C ASP A 413 -2.75 -20.30 -3.52
N ILE A 414 -2.96 -18.98 -3.38
CA ILE A 414 -1.96 -18.06 -2.83
C ILE A 414 -1.61 -18.40 -1.38
N ASN A 415 -2.60 -18.75 -0.55
CA ASN A 415 -2.34 -19.17 0.83
C ASN A 415 -1.49 -20.44 0.92
N THR A 416 -1.53 -21.30 -0.11
CA THR A 416 -0.74 -22.53 -0.15
C THR A 416 0.74 -22.25 -0.31
N VAL A 417 1.09 -21.25 -1.14
CA VAL A 417 2.47 -20.85 -1.42
C VAL A 417 2.98 -19.71 -0.53
N THR A 418 2.12 -19.07 0.27
CA THR A 418 2.47 -17.89 1.11
C THR A 418 2.50 -18.19 2.63
N LYS A 419 2.94 -19.39 3.03
CA LYS A 419 2.97 -19.82 4.45
C LYS A 419 4.14 -19.18 5.25
N GLN A 420 4.15 -19.34 6.57
CA GLN A 420 5.34 -18.99 7.36
C GLN A 420 6.47 -19.99 7.06
N ASN A 421 7.71 -19.51 6.94
CA ASN A 421 8.93 -20.29 6.62
C ASN A 421 9.00 -20.86 5.19
N VAL A 422 8.25 -20.32 4.23
CA VAL A 422 8.43 -20.59 2.78
C VAL A 422 9.04 -19.37 2.07
N PRO A 423 9.53 -19.48 0.82
CA PRO A 423 10.11 -18.38 0.05
C PRO A 423 9.11 -17.25 -0.17
N LEU A 424 9.58 -16.10 -0.66
CA LEU A 424 8.67 -15.02 -1.06
C LEU A 424 7.83 -15.47 -2.27
N THR A 425 6.61 -14.97 -2.39
CA THR A 425 5.66 -15.33 -3.45
C THR A 425 5.40 -14.12 -4.34
N PHE A 426 5.50 -14.31 -5.65
CA PHE A 426 5.21 -13.31 -6.67
C PHE A 426 4.05 -13.79 -7.53
N VAL A 427 3.09 -12.90 -7.80
CA VAL A 427 2.09 -13.11 -8.85
C VAL A 427 2.58 -12.37 -10.10
N GLY A 428 3.49 -12.99 -10.85
CA GLY A 428 4.26 -12.36 -11.93
C GLY A 428 3.43 -12.01 -13.16
N GLU A 429 2.31 -12.69 -13.36
CA GLU A 429 1.39 -12.38 -14.45
C GLU A 429 -0.07 -12.56 -14.07
N TRP A 430 -0.88 -11.55 -14.40
CA TRP A 430 -2.34 -11.54 -14.31
C TRP A 430 -2.94 -10.41 -15.15
N VAL A 431 -4.23 -10.53 -15.48
CA VAL A 431 -5.03 -9.49 -16.16
C VAL A 431 -6.44 -9.40 -15.63
N ALA A 432 -7.07 -8.24 -15.86
CA ALA A 432 -8.50 -8.01 -15.63
C ALA A 432 -9.36 -8.30 -16.89
N GLU A 433 -8.86 -9.08 -17.84
CA GLU A 433 -9.66 -9.58 -18.97
C GLU A 433 -10.39 -10.89 -18.62
N TRP A 434 -11.58 -11.07 -19.20
CA TRP A 434 -12.44 -12.25 -19.05
C TRP A 434 -13.42 -12.39 -20.23
N TYR A 435 -14.11 -13.54 -20.33
CA TYR A 435 -15.07 -13.83 -21.42
C TYR A 435 -16.53 -13.45 -21.09
N VAL A 436 -16.75 -12.50 -20.17
CA VAL A 436 -18.11 -12.11 -19.78
C VAL A 436 -18.69 -11.09 -20.76
N ASP A 437 -19.70 -11.51 -21.51
CA ASP A 437 -20.42 -10.64 -22.45
C ASP A 437 -21.17 -9.50 -21.74
N ASN A 438 -21.14 -8.30 -22.34
CA ASN A 438 -21.86 -7.10 -21.88
C ASN A 438 -21.53 -6.65 -20.44
N ALA A 439 -20.38 -7.06 -19.88
CA ALA A 439 -19.91 -6.56 -18.59
C ALA A 439 -19.76 -5.03 -18.60
N SER A 440 -20.28 -4.37 -17.57
CA SER A 440 -20.16 -2.92 -17.42
C SER A 440 -18.74 -2.52 -17.02
N LYS A 441 -18.41 -1.23 -17.13
CA LYS A 441 -17.16 -0.70 -16.59
C LYS A 441 -17.00 -0.99 -15.09
N GLU A 442 -18.11 -0.92 -14.34
CA GLU A 442 -18.11 -1.22 -12.90
C GLU A 442 -17.80 -2.70 -12.62
N ASP A 443 -18.25 -3.62 -13.47
CA ASP A 443 -17.93 -5.04 -13.33
C ASP A 443 -16.43 -5.31 -13.52
N TYR A 444 -15.82 -4.70 -14.54
CA TYR A 444 -14.37 -4.77 -14.73
C TYR A 444 -13.59 -4.13 -13.58
N GLN A 445 -14.06 -3.00 -13.05
CA GLN A 445 -13.47 -2.37 -11.87
C GLN A 445 -13.53 -3.31 -10.65
N ASN A 446 -14.68 -3.93 -10.41
CA ASN A 446 -14.87 -4.87 -9.31
C ASN A 446 -14.00 -6.12 -9.43
N PHE A 447 -13.84 -6.64 -10.66
CA PHE A 447 -12.99 -7.78 -10.95
C PHE A 447 -11.50 -7.46 -10.75
N ALA A 448 -11.03 -6.37 -11.36
CA ALA A 448 -9.66 -5.90 -11.19
C ALA A 448 -9.35 -5.61 -9.71
N GLN A 449 -10.27 -5.01 -8.97
CA GLN A 449 -10.10 -4.73 -7.54
C GLN A 449 -10.00 -6.02 -6.72
N ALA A 450 -10.84 -7.03 -6.99
CA ALA A 450 -10.77 -8.31 -6.30
C ALA A 450 -9.42 -9.01 -6.51
N GLN A 451 -8.86 -8.91 -7.73
CA GLN A 451 -7.52 -9.40 -8.04
C GLN A 451 -6.43 -8.60 -7.31
N LEU A 452 -6.47 -7.27 -7.36
CA LEU A 452 -5.52 -6.40 -6.63
C LEU A 452 -5.52 -6.66 -5.12
N ASP A 453 -6.69 -6.80 -4.51
CA ASP A 453 -6.85 -7.09 -3.08
C ASP A 453 -6.23 -8.43 -2.68
N LEU A 454 -6.32 -9.43 -3.56
CA LEU A 454 -5.79 -10.75 -3.31
C LEU A 454 -4.29 -10.83 -3.64
N TYR A 455 -3.89 -10.43 -4.83
CA TYR A 455 -2.51 -10.52 -5.31
C TYR A 455 -1.60 -9.57 -4.54
N GLY A 456 -2.13 -8.48 -3.98
CA GLY A 456 -1.45 -7.62 -3.01
C GLY A 456 -1.04 -8.33 -1.71
N LYS A 457 -1.55 -9.54 -1.43
CA LYS A 457 -1.14 -10.37 -0.29
C LYS A 457 0.09 -11.24 -0.57
N ALA A 458 0.52 -11.34 -1.83
CA ALA A 458 1.74 -12.06 -2.18
C ALA A 458 2.95 -11.37 -1.55
N THR A 459 3.83 -12.14 -0.90
CA THR A 459 4.90 -11.60 -0.04
C THR A 459 6.01 -10.89 -0.80
N PHE A 460 6.20 -11.22 -2.09
CA PHE A 460 7.05 -10.46 -2.99
C PHE A 460 6.29 -9.35 -3.71
N GLY A 461 5.04 -9.61 -4.15
CA GLY A 461 4.20 -8.64 -4.85
C GLY A 461 3.51 -9.22 -6.08
N TRP A 462 3.18 -8.37 -7.04
CA TRP A 462 2.50 -8.76 -8.29
C TRP A 462 2.95 -7.94 -9.50
N SER A 463 2.72 -8.45 -10.70
CA SER A 463 2.96 -7.74 -11.97
C SER A 463 1.84 -7.95 -12.99
N TYR A 464 1.23 -6.85 -13.46
CA TYR A 464 0.14 -6.89 -14.45
C TYR A 464 0.68 -7.21 -15.85
N TRP A 465 0.02 -8.09 -16.61
CA TRP A 465 0.40 -8.39 -18.00
C TRP A 465 -0.53 -7.70 -19.00
N THR A 466 -0.20 -6.55 -19.57
CA THR A 466 1.08 -5.87 -19.71
C THR A 466 0.85 -4.35 -19.75
N PHE A 467 1.90 -3.54 -19.92
CA PHE A 467 1.78 -2.09 -19.93
C PHE A 467 1.01 -1.57 -21.15
N LYS A 468 1.39 -2.00 -22.35
CA LYS A 468 0.77 -1.63 -23.64
C LYS A 468 0.29 -2.86 -24.38
N ASN A 469 -0.91 -2.77 -24.93
CA ASN A 469 -1.52 -3.83 -25.73
C ASN A 469 -2.60 -3.23 -26.63
N VAL A 470 -2.81 -3.78 -27.82
CA VAL A 470 -3.94 -3.38 -28.70
C VAL A 470 -5.30 -3.77 -28.13
N LYS A 471 -5.36 -4.78 -27.25
CA LYS A 471 -6.56 -5.15 -26.48
C LYS A 471 -6.58 -4.36 -25.18
N ASN A 472 -7.62 -3.53 -25.03
CA ASN A 472 -7.72 -2.54 -23.95
C ASN A 472 -7.51 -3.10 -22.54
N HIS A 473 -8.18 -4.20 -22.17
CA HIS A 473 -8.05 -4.76 -20.82
C HIS A 473 -6.75 -5.54 -20.59
N TRP A 474 -5.95 -5.77 -21.63
CA TRP A 474 -4.57 -6.27 -21.49
C TRP A 474 -3.56 -5.13 -21.34
N SER A 475 -3.97 -3.86 -21.51
CA SER A 475 -3.11 -2.69 -21.36
C SER A 475 -3.35 -1.99 -20.03
N MET A 476 -2.41 -2.12 -19.09
CA MET A 476 -2.43 -1.40 -17.81
C MET A 476 -2.49 0.12 -18.02
N GLU A 477 -1.76 0.63 -19.03
CA GLU A 477 -1.80 2.06 -19.38
C GLU A 477 -3.22 2.51 -19.73
N TRP A 478 -3.91 1.75 -20.59
CA TRP A 478 -5.30 2.03 -20.96
C TRP A 478 -6.25 1.89 -19.76
N MET A 479 -6.09 0.84 -18.96
CA MET A 479 -6.90 0.59 -17.77
C MET A 479 -6.81 1.74 -16.77
N ILE A 480 -5.61 2.30 -16.56
CA ILE A 480 -5.41 3.48 -15.70
C ILE A 480 -6.01 4.74 -16.34
N LYS A 481 -5.66 5.04 -17.60
CA LYS A 481 -6.12 6.26 -18.29
C LYS A 481 -7.64 6.35 -18.41
N ASN A 482 -8.32 5.20 -18.49
CA ASN A 482 -9.77 5.13 -18.62
C ASN A 482 -10.49 4.84 -17.29
N GLY A 483 -9.76 4.78 -16.18
CA GLY A 483 -10.30 4.64 -14.83
C GLY A 483 -10.95 3.28 -14.55
N TYR A 484 -10.46 2.21 -15.17
CA TYR A 484 -10.84 0.82 -14.88
C TYR A 484 -9.98 0.24 -13.74
N ILE A 485 -8.70 0.61 -13.71
CA ILE A 485 -7.82 0.40 -12.58
C ILE A 485 -7.38 1.76 -12.08
N SER A 486 -7.37 1.95 -10.78
CA SER A 486 -6.71 3.09 -10.18
C SER A 486 -5.88 2.58 -9.03
N LEU A 487 -4.56 2.62 -9.19
CA LEU A 487 -3.64 2.28 -8.10
C LEU A 487 -3.49 3.45 -7.12
N ASN A 488 -3.85 4.65 -7.60
CA ASN A 488 -4.08 5.83 -6.78
C ASN A 488 -5.48 5.81 -6.13
N ASN A 489 -6.40 4.93 -6.56
CA ASN A 489 -7.70 4.67 -5.91
C ASN A 489 -7.90 3.15 -5.69
N LEU A 490 -6.93 2.46 -5.08
CA LEU A 490 -7.38 1.59 -4.00
C LEU A 490 -8.20 2.52 -3.09
N PRO A 491 -9.41 2.16 -2.61
CA PRO A 491 -10.07 3.00 -1.60
C PRO A 491 -8.97 3.40 -0.60
N PRO A 492 -8.76 4.70 -0.29
CA PRO A 492 -7.48 5.23 0.24
C PRO A 492 -6.98 4.60 1.54
N SER A 493 -7.63 3.56 2.01
CA SER A 493 -7.62 3.13 3.38
C SER A 493 -8.20 1.73 3.54
N SER A 494 -7.84 0.79 2.67
CA SER A 494 -7.84 -0.61 3.08
C SER A 494 -6.63 -0.80 4.00
N PRO A 495 -6.81 -1.29 5.23
CA PRO A 495 -5.69 -1.57 6.11
C PRO A 495 -4.57 -2.41 5.45
N PRO A 496 -3.29 -2.20 5.84
CA PRO A 496 -2.85 -1.35 6.94
C PRO A 496 -2.70 0.13 6.57
N ILE A 497 -3.22 1.00 7.43
CA ILE A 497 -3.16 2.46 7.35
C ILE A 497 -1.82 2.99 7.85
N ARG A 498 -1.24 3.95 7.14
CA ARG A 498 -0.08 4.75 7.53
C ARG A 498 -0.53 6.20 7.67
N SER A 499 -0.81 6.59 8.91
CA SER A 499 -1.46 7.86 9.22
C SER A 499 -0.57 8.77 10.07
N VAL A 500 -1.00 10.02 10.20
CA VAL A 500 -0.46 10.99 11.13
C VAL A 500 -1.60 11.72 11.81
N ASN A 501 -1.43 12.02 13.09
CA ASN A 501 -2.37 12.86 13.82
C ASN A 501 -2.24 14.33 13.37
N LEU A 502 -3.34 15.08 13.49
CA LEU A 502 -3.38 16.54 13.32
C LEU A 502 -3.74 17.24 14.64
N GLY A 503 -3.14 16.80 15.74
CA GLY A 503 -3.22 17.39 17.08
C GLY A 503 -2.74 18.84 17.14
N GLY A 504 -3.22 19.58 18.14
CA GLY A 504 -2.99 21.01 18.26
C GLY A 504 -3.73 21.87 17.22
N TRP A 505 -4.54 21.29 16.32
CA TRP A 505 -5.27 22.02 15.28
C TRP A 505 -6.71 22.35 15.67
N LEU A 506 -7.63 21.37 15.61
CA LEU A 506 -9.06 21.56 15.97
C LEU A 506 -9.35 21.26 17.45
N VAL A 507 -8.35 20.76 18.17
CA VAL A 507 -8.25 20.71 19.62
C VAL A 507 -6.84 21.17 19.97
N THR A 508 -6.72 22.30 20.67
CA THR A 508 -5.42 22.91 20.97
C THR A 508 -4.79 22.42 22.28
N GLU A 509 -3.47 22.26 22.27
CA GLU A 509 -2.65 21.92 23.44
C GLU A 509 -1.43 22.86 23.53
N GLY A 510 -1.19 23.41 24.72
CA GLY A 510 -0.16 24.43 24.95
C GLY A 510 1.24 23.93 24.73
N TRP A 511 1.55 22.67 25.03
CA TRP A 511 2.88 22.13 24.80
C TRP A 511 3.20 21.89 23.31
N ILE A 512 2.18 21.78 22.44
CA ILE A 512 2.33 21.63 20.99
C ILE A 512 2.60 22.98 20.33
N LEU A 513 1.89 24.03 20.75
CA LEU A 513 2.06 25.40 20.24
C LEU A 513 1.87 26.44 21.37
N PRO A 514 2.90 26.66 22.22
CA PRO A 514 2.79 27.53 23.40
C PRO A 514 2.42 28.97 23.07
N SER A 515 2.85 29.45 21.89
CA SER A 515 2.63 30.83 21.46
C SER A 515 1.17 31.23 21.32
N LEU A 516 0.23 30.27 21.27
CA LEU A 516 -1.20 30.58 21.32
C LEU A 516 -1.61 31.23 22.65
N PHE A 517 -0.87 31.01 23.73
CA PHE A 517 -1.18 31.48 25.08
C PHE A 517 -0.45 32.79 25.45
N ASP A 518 0.54 33.22 24.67
CA ASP A 518 1.42 34.36 25.01
C ASP A 518 0.66 35.69 25.13
N GLY A 519 -0.40 35.87 24.35
CA GLY A 519 -1.21 37.08 24.34
C GLY A 519 -2.24 37.16 25.47
N ILE A 520 -2.40 36.12 26.28
CA ILE A 520 -3.41 36.10 27.35
C ILE A 520 -2.89 36.93 28.54
N PRO A 521 -3.64 37.94 29.03
CA PRO A 521 -3.27 38.68 30.24
C PRO A 521 -3.21 37.75 31.45
N ASN A 522 -2.18 37.85 32.29
CA ASN A 522 -1.95 36.92 33.41
C ASN A 522 -2.12 35.45 32.99
N ASN A 523 -1.43 35.03 31.91
CA ASN A 523 -1.50 33.65 31.38
C ASN A 523 -0.95 32.57 32.32
N ASP A 524 -0.35 32.96 33.43
CA ASP A 524 0.06 32.10 34.52
C ASP A 524 -1.08 31.85 35.53
N LEU A 525 -2.17 32.62 35.47
CA LEU A 525 -3.41 32.47 36.26
C LEU A 525 -4.61 32.08 35.37
N LEU A 526 -4.50 30.99 34.63
CA LEU A 526 -5.58 30.44 33.81
C LEU A 526 -6.50 29.52 34.62
N ASP A 527 -7.67 29.14 34.06
CA ASP A 527 -8.49 28.10 34.69
C ASP A 527 -7.67 26.82 34.89
N GLY A 528 -7.80 26.23 36.07
CA GLY A 528 -7.05 25.03 36.45
C GLY A 528 -5.65 25.28 36.98
N THR A 529 -5.10 26.49 36.90
CA THR A 529 -3.85 26.81 37.61
C THR A 529 -4.07 26.55 39.10
N THR A 530 -3.20 25.73 39.69
CA THR A 530 -3.20 25.45 41.13
C THR A 530 -2.17 26.31 41.84
N LEU A 531 -2.61 26.97 42.91
CA LEU A 531 -1.82 27.88 43.72
C LEU A 531 -1.57 27.29 45.10
N HIS A 532 -0.33 27.44 45.59
CA HIS A 532 -0.01 27.38 47.02
C HIS A 532 0.18 28.80 47.52
N ILE A 533 -0.61 29.20 48.53
CA ILE A 533 -0.66 30.59 49.00
C ILE A 533 -0.01 30.67 50.37
N LYS A 534 1.13 31.35 50.50
CA LYS A 534 1.90 31.47 51.75
C LYS A 534 1.79 32.85 52.37
N SER A 535 1.38 32.93 53.63
CA SER A 535 1.42 34.17 54.40
C SER A 535 2.86 34.57 54.70
N VAL A 536 3.24 35.81 54.38
CA VAL A 536 4.60 36.31 54.64
C VAL A 536 4.88 36.54 56.12
N ILE A 537 3.86 36.96 56.87
CA ILE A 537 4.01 37.28 58.30
C ILE A 537 4.00 36.02 59.17
N GLN A 538 3.20 35.00 58.79
CA GLN A 538 3.15 33.73 59.52
C GLN A 538 4.25 32.75 59.07
N ASP A 539 4.80 32.94 57.87
CA ASP A 539 5.70 31.98 57.21
C ASP A 539 5.06 30.57 57.08
N LYS A 540 3.78 30.55 56.70
CA LYS A 540 2.95 29.34 56.57
C LYS A 540 1.98 29.43 55.40
N TYR A 541 1.67 28.29 54.80
CA TYR A 541 0.69 28.14 53.73
C TYR A 541 -0.74 28.20 54.26
N LEU A 542 -1.61 28.78 53.44
CA LEU A 542 -3.05 28.68 53.56
C LEU A 542 -3.48 27.24 53.33
N ALA A 543 -4.44 26.77 54.13
CA ALA A 543 -4.96 25.41 54.06
C ALA A 543 -6.47 25.42 54.25
N ALA A 544 -7.17 24.69 53.39
CA ALA A 544 -8.55 24.33 53.64
C ALA A 544 -8.60 23.18 54.64
N GLU A 545 -9.05 23.45 55.87
CA GLU A 545 -9.12 22.41 56.89
C GLU A 545 -10.03 21.25 56.41
N GLN A 546 -9.55 20.02 56.62
CA GLN A 546 -10.16 18.79 56.09
C GLN A 546 -10.25 18.73 54.55
N GLY A 547 -9.50 19.56 53.83
CA GLY A 547 -9.54 19.71 52.37
C GLY A 547 -10.79 20.44 51.85
N GLY A 548 -11.65 20.94 52.73
CA GLY A 548 -12.94 21.56 52.41
C GLY A 548 -14.02 21.25 53.45
N GLY A 549 -15.00 22.15 53.56
CA GLY A 549 -16.15 22.08 54.47
C GLY A 549 -15.99 22.87 55.77
N GLN A 550 -14.86 23.56 55.94
CA GLN A 550 -14.52 24.34 57.14
C GLN A 550 -13.81 25.66 56.79
N THR A 551 -13.18 26.28 57.79
CA THR A 551 -12.40 27.52 57.68
C THR A 551 -11.09 27.34 56.92
N ILE A 552 -10.57 28.43 56.34
CA ILE A 552 -9.21 28.52 55.81
C ILE A 552 -8.29 29.08 56.90
N VAL A 553 -7.14 28.42 57.11
CA VAL A 553 -6.12 28.79 58.10
C VAL A 553 -4.75 28.95 57.44
N ALA A 554 -3.80 29.61 58.11
CA ALA A 554 -2.43 29.85 57.63
C ALA A 554 -1.39 29.19 58.55
N ASN A 555 -1.46 27.87 58.76
CA ASN A 555 -0.66 27.17 59.78
C ASN A 555 0.21 26.03 59.24
N ARG A 556 0.29 25.83 57.93
CA ARG A 556 1.02 24.70 57.33
C ARG A 556 2.43 25.11 56.91
N ALA A 557 3.43 24.32 57.31
CA ALA A 557 4.83 24.61 56.98
C ALA A 557 5.20 24.16 55.56
N VAL A 558 4.51 23.16 55.03
CA VAL A 558 4.72 22.56 53.70
C VAL A 558 3.36 22.45 53.04
N ALA A 559 3.30 22.75 51.74
CA ALA A 559 2.09 22.63 50.95
C ALA A 559 1.94 21.21 50.36
N SER A 560 0.70 20.71 50.35
CA SER A 560 0.27 19.46 49.76
C SER A 560 -1.17 19.62 49.27
N ASP A 561 -2.02 18.60 49.44
CA ASP A 561 -3.37 18.54 48.89
C ASP A 561 -4.29 19.63 49.46
N TRP A 562 -4.26 19.87 50.78
CA TRP A 562 -5.19 20.80 51.44
C TRP A 562 -4.78 22.26 51.28
N GLU A 563 -3.53 22.51 50.91
CA GLU A 563 -2.97 23.83 50.67
C GLU A 563 -3.06 24.23 49.19
N SER A 564 -3.68 23.39 48.35
CA SER A 564 -3.85 23.59 46.92
C SER A 564 -5.18 24.29 46.62
N PHE A 565 -5.09 25.42 45.91
CA PHE A 565 -6.24 26.22 45.47
C PHE A 565 -6.24 26.34 43.95
N THR A 566 -7.18 25.67 43.29
CA THR A 566 -7.30 25.63 41.83
C THR A 566 -8.18 26.77 41.33
N LEU A 567 -7.69 27.54 40.37
CA LEU A 567 -8.37 28.74 39.88
C LEU A 567 -9.51 28.40 38.91
N TRP A 568 -10.64 29.06 39.11
CA TRP A 568 -11.71 29.23 38.13
C TRP A 568 -11.72 30.70 37.74
N ARG A 569 -11.25 30.99 36.52
CA ARG A 569 -11.05 32.36 36.06
C ARG A 569 -12.38 32.96 35.60
N ILE A 570 -12.68 34.15 36.09
CA ILE A 570 -13.84 34.95 35.65
C ILE A 570 -13.35 36.02 34.66
N ASP A 571 -12.27 36.72 35.01
CA ASP A 571 -11.59 37.70 34.16
C ASP A 571 -10.08 37.74 34.50
N GLU A 572 -9.34 38.74 33.99
CA GLU A 572 -7.90 38.89 34.19
C GLU A 572 -7.44 38.92 35.66
N THR A 573 -8.30 39.38 36.57
CA THR A 573 -7.96 39.60 37.98
C THR A 573 -8.90 38.89 38.95
N THR A 574 -10.06 38.43 38.48
CA THR A 574 -11.14 37.90 39.31
C THR A 574 -11.27 36.38 39.14
N PHE A 575 -11.33 35.67 40.26
CA PHE A 575 -11.28 34.21 40.34
C PHE A 575 -12.22 33.65 41.41
N ASN A 576 -12.70 32.44 41.19
CA ASN A 576 -13.09 31.55 42.29
C ASN A 576 -11.93 30.59 42.56
N LEU A 577 -11.72 30.22 43.83
CA LEU A 577 -10.63 29.35 44.23
C LEU A 577 -11.21 28.03 44.76
N ARG A 578 -11.04 26.95 43.99
CA ARG A 578 -11.53 25.61 44.32
C ARG A 578 -10.51 24.87 45.20
N VAL A 579 -10.96 24.29 46.30
CA VAL A 579 -10.13 23.51 47.23
C VAL A 579 -10.24 22.02 46.95
N PHE A 580 -9.38 21.20 47.58
CA PHE A 580 -9.25 19.76 47.37
C PHE A 580 -10.57 18.97 47.26
N LYS A 581 -11.53 19.19 48.15
CA LYS A 581 -12.86 18.55 48.13
C LYS A 581 -13.85 19.18 47.14
N LYS A 582 -13.36 19.85 46.11
CA LYS A 582 -14.13 20.47 45.04
C LYS A 582 -15.09 21.60 45.49
N GLN A 583 -14.91 22.12 46.70
CA GLN A 583 -15.64 23.29 47.23
C GLN A 583 -14.89 24.58 46.90
N PHE A 584 -15.53 25.73 47.08
CA PHE A 584 -14.94 27.03 46.78
C PHE A 584 -14.66 27.82 48.05
N MET A 585 -13.48 28.45 48.08
CA MET A 585 -13.13 29.46 49.06
C MET A 585 -14.14 30.61 48.95
N GLY A 586 -14.59 31.11 50.09
CA GLY A 586 -15.55 32.21 50.23
C GLY A 586 -15.41 32.90 51.59
N ILE A 587 -16.25 33.90 51.85
CA ILE A 587 -16.31 34.59 53.15
C ILE A 587 -17.68 34.37 53.82
N ASP A 588 -17.65 34.15 55.13
CA ASP A 588 -18.87 34.11 55.95
C ASP A 588 -19.37 35.53 56.33
N SER A 589 -20.50 35.61 57.03
CA SER A 589 -21.09 36.89 57.45
C SER A 589 -20.21 37.72 58.41
N ASN A 590 -19.21 37.10 59.04
CA ASN A 590 -18.27 37.76 59.95
C ASN A 590 -16.94 38.12 59.25
N GLY A 591 -16.81 37.81 57.95
CA GLY A 591 -15.58 38.01 57.20
C GLY A 591 -14.53 36.93 57.43
N THR A 592 -14.88 35.78 58.03
CA THR A 592 -13.98 34.62 58.12
C THR A 592 -13.89 33.95 56.76
N VAL A 593 -12.68 33.56 56.34
CA VAL A 593 -12.51 32.82 55.08
C VAL A 593 -12.83 31.34 55.29
N ILE A 594 -13.75 30.80 54.50
CA ILE A 594 -14.26 29.43 54.60
C ILE A 594 -14.24 28.74 53.24
N ALA A 595 -14.38 27.41 53.18
CA ALA A 595 -14.48 26.65 51.92
C ALA A 595 -15.62 25.63 51.96
N THR A 596 -16.88 26.11 51.98
CA THR A 596 -18.08 25.25 52.16
C THR A 596 -18.96 25.15 50.92
N ALA A 597 -18.90 26.12 50.00
CA ALA A 597 -19.77 26.18 48.83
C ALA A 597 -19.36 25.14 47.77
N THR A 598 -20.30 24.39 47.22
CA THR A 598 -20.07 23.45 46.10
C THR A 598 -20.27 24.10 44.72
N THR A 599 -20.77 25.33 44.68
CA THR A 599 -20.93 26.15 43.49
C THR A 599 -20.56 27.58 43.86
N PRO A 600 -19.72 28.28 43.09
CA PRO A 600 -19.27 29.60 43.46
C PRO A 600 -20.37 30.65 43.23
N GLY A 601 -20.51 31.59 44.15
CA GLY A 601 -21.35 32.77 44.02
C GLY A 601 -20.57 34.06 44.29
N LEU A 602 -21.30 35.11 44.66
CA LEU A 602 -20.69 36.42 44.97
C LEU A 602 -19.71 36.32 46.15
N SER A 603 -20.02 35.54 47.19
CA SER A 603 -19.16 35.37 48.36
C SER A 603 -17.85 34.62 48.08
N GLU A 604 -17.78 33.88 46.98
CA GLU A 604 -16.64 33.05 46.56
C GLU A 604 -15.78 33.73 45.48
N THR A 605 -16.03 35.01 45.20
CA THR A 605 -15.40 35.74 44.08
C THR A 605 -14.31 36.69 44.59
N PHE A 606 -13.06 36.37 44.30
CA PHE A 606 -11.90 37.11 44.80
C PHE A 606 -11.10 37.76 43.68
N GLN A 607 -10.51 38.91 43.97
CA GLN A 607 -9.52 39.52 43.07
C GLN A 607 -8.10 39.24 43.56
N ILE A 608 -7.23 38.76 42.69
CA ILE A 608 -5.80 38.62 42.98
C ILE A 608 -5.08 39.87 42.48
N VAL A 609 -4.51 40.65 43.40
CA VAL A 609 -3.76 41.87 43.12
C VAL A 609 -2.28 41.57 43.29
N ARG A 610 -1.49 41.72 42.22
CA ARG A 610 -0.05 41.46 42.22
C ARG A 610 0.77 42.72 42.52
N SER A 611 1.92 42.55 43.15
CA SER A 611 2.92 43.61 43.29
C SER A 611 3.63 43.85 41.96
N ASP A 612 3.82 45.13 41.60
CA ASP A 612 4.54 45.52 40.38
C ASP A 612 6.00 45.06 40.36
N ASN A 613 6.61 44.93 41.54
CA ASN A 613 8.03 44.55 41.69
C ASN A 613 8.24 43.03 41.78
N ASP A 614 7.19 42.27 42.13
CA ASP A 614 7.25 40.81 42.33
C ASP A 614 5.86 40.21 42.12
N LYS A 615 5.63 39.60 40.96
CA LYS A 615 4.31 39.07 40.57
C LYS A 615 3.83 37.90 41.45
N ASN A 616 4.74 37.22 42.16
CA ASN A 616 4.38 36.15 43.08
C ASN A 616 3.93 36.71 44.44
N ARG A 617 4.21 37.98 44.72
CA ARG A 617 3.72 38.66 45.91
C ARG A 617 2.37 39.29 45.63
N VAL A 618 1.35 38.81 46.32
CA VAL A 618 -0.05 39.16 46.05
C VAL A 618 -0.80 39.62 47.30
N ARG A 619 -1.89 40.34 47.06
CA ARG A 619 -3.01 40.46 47.98
C ARG A 619 -4.25 39.85 47.35
N ILE A 620 -5.13 39.33 48.18
CA ILE A 620 -6.39 38.72 47.73
C ILE A 620 -7.52 39.60 48.25
N ARG A 621 -8.22 40.31 47.36
CA ARG A 621 -9.37 41.14 47.70
C ARG A 621 -10.63 40.29 47.71
N ALA A 622 -11.35 40.31 48.81
CA ALA A 622 -12.60 39.60 48.99
C ALA A 622 -13.80 40.39 48.43
N PRO A 623 -14.96 39.74 48.22
CA PRO A 623 -16.16 40.39 47.68
C PRO A 623 -16.69 41.56 48.53
N ASN A 624 -16.35 41.61 49.82
CA ASN A 624 -16.71 42.71 50.72
C ASN A 624 -15.82 43.97 50.56
N GLY A 625 -14.87 43.96 49.61
CA GLY A 625 -13.97 45.07 49.30
C GLY A 625 -12.66 45.07 50.09
N SER A 626 -12.56 44.31 51.17
CA SER A 626 -11.37 44.22 52.01
C SER A 626 -10.37 43.18 51.47
N PHE A 627 -9.09 43.31 51.83
CA PHE A 627 -8.10 42.28 51.59
C PHE A 627 -8.15 41.19 52.67
N LEU A 628 -7.79 39.97 52.27
CA LEU A 628 -7.51 38.88 53.20
C LEU A 628 -6.30 39.21 54.05
N GLN A 629 -6.31 38.78 55.31
CA GLN A 629 -5.16 38.85 56.21
C GLN A 629 -5.04 37.63 57.12
N ALA A 630 -3.80 37.26 57.44
CA ALA A 630 -3.45 36.19 58.37
C ALA A 630 -2.72 36.76 59.59
N LYS A 631 -3.47 37.39 60.52
CA LYS A 631 -2.90 37.94 61.78
C LYS A 631 -2.33 36.85 62.70
N THR A 632 -2.92 35.65 62.67
CA THR A 632 -2.47 34.49 63.42
C THR A 632 -2.55 33.25 62.54
N ALA A 633 -1.73 32.22 62.83
CA ALA A 633 -1.69 31.01 62.01
C ALA A 633 -3.04 30.28 61.87
N ASN A 634 -3.94 30.38 62.85
CA ASN A 634 -5.22 29.66 62.84
C ASN A 634 -6.43 30.53 62.44
N SER A 635 -6.20 31.72 61.88
CA SER A 635 -7.29 32.63 61.48
C SER A 635 -6.90 33.45 60.26
N VAL A 636 -7.72 33.32 59.20
CA VAL A 636 -7.67 34.16 58.00
C VAL A 636 -9.01 34.89 57.87
N THR A 637 -8.96 36.22 57.76
CA THR A 637 -10.14 37.09 57.74
C THR A 637 -10.06 38.08 56.59
N ALA A 638 -11.21 38.57 56.12
CA ALA A 638 -11.36 39.54 55.04
C ALA A 638 -11.77 40.92 55.58
N ASP A 639 -10.92 41.51 56.40
CA ASP A 639 -11.19 42.78 57.12
C ASP A 639 -10.00 43.76 57.05
N TYR A 640 -9.01 43.51 56.18
CA TYR A 640 -7.87 44.40 56.00
C TYR A 640 -8.16 45.49 54.96
N GLY A 641 -7.91 46.76 55.31
CA GLY A 641 -8.13 47.91 54.43
C GLY A 641 -7.06 48.05 53.35
N GLU A 642 -7.00 49.21 52.68
CA GLU A 642 -5.95 49.49 51.70
C GLU A 642 -4.60 49.80 52.39
N SER A 643 -3.52 49.20 51.88
CA SER A 643 -2.15 49.45 52.33
C SER A 643 -1.23 49.56 51.10
N THR A 644 -0.20 50.41 51.17
CA THR A 644 0.81 50.55 50.11
C THR A 644 2.11 49.79 50.43
N ASN A 645 2.22 49.22 51.64
CA ASN A 645 3.39 48.42 52.03
C ASN A 645 3.30 47.01 51.45
N TRP A 646 4.39 46.42 51.00
CA TRP A 646 4.44 45.04 50.51
C TRP A 646 5.43 44.18 51.31
N GLY A 647 5.90 44.68 52.46
CA GLY A 647 6.87 44.01 53.32
C GLY A 647 6.38 42.70 53.94
N ASN A 648 7.32 41.93 54.50
CA ASN A 648 7.02 40.67 55.20
C ASN A 648 6.33 40.89 56.56
N ASP A 649 6.17 42.14 56.99
CA ASP A 649 5.49 42.57 58.21
C ASP A 649 3.99 42.87 57.99
N ASP A 650 3.52 42.88 56.74
CA ASP A 650 2.12 43.12 56.41
C ASP A 650 1.31 41.80 56.40
N PRO A 651 0.29 41.64 57.26
CA PRO A 651 -0.47 40.40 57.37
C PRO A 651 -1.39 40.13 56.17
N SER A 652 -1.59 41.11 55.28
CA SER A 652 -2.40 40.99 54.06
C SER A 652 -1.62 40.50 52.83
N VAL A 653 -0.29 40.40 52.95
CA VAL A 653 0.58 40.02 51.84
C VAL A 653 0.82 38.51 51.85
N PHE A 654 0.71 37.91 50.67
CA PHE A 654 0.96 36.49 50.45
C PHE A 654 1.99 36.31 49.34
N ILE A 655 2.77 35.24 49.42
CA ILE A 655 3.54 34.71 48.29
C ILE A 655 2.74 33.56 47.69
N VAL A 656 2.61 33.56 46.37
CA VAL A 656 1.93 32.52 45.62
C VAL A 656 2.97 31.73 44.85
N ASP A 657 3.00 30.42 45.10
CA ASP A 657 3.72 29.46 44.30
C ASP A 657 2.74 28.79 43.34
N MET A 658 3.02 28.89 42.04
CA MET A 658 2.21 28.27 40.99
C MET A 658 2.70 26.84 40.77
N VAL A 659 1.84 25.86 41.03
CA VAL A 659 2.17 24.43 40.96
C VAL A 659 2.12 23.94 39.51
N GLY A 660 1.16 24.46 38.74
CA GLY A 660 0.88 24.08 37.35
C GLY A 660 -0.61 24.16 37.05
N GLY A 661 -0.97 23.97 35.79
CA GLY A 661 -2.36 23.97 35.32
C GLY A 661 -2.45 23.53 33.86
N PRO A 662 -3.64 23.12 33.40
CA PRO A 662 -3.86 22.75 32.01
C PRO A 662 -3.67 23.95 31.09
N GLN A 663 -3.13 23.70 29.90
CA GLN A 663 -3.05 24.66 28.81
C GLN A 663 -3.73 24.08 27.59
N GLY A 664 -5.07 24.10 27.56
CA GLY A 664 -5.87 23.58 26.46
C GLY A 664 -6.80 24.62 25.85
N GLU A 665 -7.69 24.15 24.97
CA GLU A 665 -8.63 25.03 24.27
C GLU A 665 -9.59 25.76 25.21
N TYR A 666 -9.96 25.14 26.34
CA TYR A 666 -10.76 25.79 27.39
C TYR A 666 -10.07 27.06 27.91
N GLN A 667 -8.78 26.95 28.26
CA GLN A 667 -8.01 28.06 28.83
C GLN A 667 -7.72 29.16 27.79
N ILE A 668 -7.52 28.83 26.51
CA ILE A 668 -7.45 29.83 25.43
C ILE A 668 -8.77 30.61 25.35
N CYS A 669 -9.88 29.88 25.26
CA CYS A 669 -11.19 30.46 25.04
C CYS A 669 -11.62 31.37 26.20
N ASN A 670 -11.45 30.90 27.45
CA ASN A 670 -11.79 31.72 28.62
C ASN A 670 -10.75 32.82 28.88
N GLY A 671 -9.45 32.53 28.68
CA GLY A 671 -8.37 33.47 28.96
C GLY A 671 -8.38 34.71 28.09
N TYR A 672 -8.61 34.56 26.79
CA TYR A 672 -8.79 35.69 25.86
C TYR A 672 -10.19 36.31 25.90
N GLY A 673 -11.20 35.53 26.32
CA GLY A 673 -12.61 35.84 26.10
C GLY A 673 -13.06 35.61 24.66
N ALA A 674 -14.38 35.44 24.48
CA ALA A 674 -14.96 34.91 23.24
C ALA A 674 -14.60 35.69 21.96
N GLU A 675 -14.55 37.02 22.01
CA GLU A 675 -14.23 37.86 20.83
C GLU A 675 -12.79 37.64 20.37
N LYS A 676 -11.83 37.74 21.29
CA LYS A 676 -10.41 37.62 20.94
C LYS A 676 -10.02 36.16 20.68
N ALA A 677 -10.57 35.21 21.43
CA ALA A 677 -10.40 33.77 21.17
C ALA A 677 -10.89 33.39 19.77
N SER A 678 -12.06 33.92 19.34
CA SER A 678 -12.59 33.71 17.99
C SER A 678 -11.65 34.19 16.89
N GLN A 679 -10.91 35.29 17.11
CA GLN A 679 -9.94 35.79 16.13
C GLN A 679 -8.71 34.89 16.09
N VAL A 680 -8.13 34.60 17.27
CA VAL A 680 -6.92 33.79 17.41
C VAL A 680 -7.11 32.38 16.84
N LEU A 681 -8.21 31.72 17.19
CA LEU A 681 -8.47 30.34 16.76
C LEU A 681 -8.85 30.25 15.27
N ARG A 682 -9.58 31.22 14.71
CA ARG A 682 -9.83 31.23 13.25
C ARG A 682 -8.55 31.42 12.44
N GLU A 683 -7.66 32.32 12.90
CA GLU A 683 -6.37 32.50 12.26
C GLU A 683 -5.57 31.19 12.33
N HIS A 684 -5.44 30.61 13.53
CA HIS A 684 -4.79 29.32 13.76
C HIS A 684 -5.33 28.19 12.85
N TRP A 685 -6.66 27.98 12.83
CA TRP A 685 -7.27 26.94 12.00
C TRP A 685 -7.00 27.13 10.51
N SER A 686 -6.86 28.37 10.05
CA SER A 686 -6.63 28.71 8.64
C SER A 686 -5.16 28.67 8.21
N THR A 687 -4.21 28.70 9.16
CA THR A 687 -2.77 28.78 8.86
C THR A 687 -1.94 27.61 9.38
N TYR A 688 -2.40 26.89 10.39
CA TYR A 688 -1.61 25.82 11.03
C TYR A 688 -1.57 24.54 10.19
N ILE A 689 -2.75 24.02 9.81
CA ILE A 689 -2.89 22.95 8.82
C ILE A 689 -3.59 23.51 7.58
N VAL A 690 -2.94 23.36 6.43
CA VAL A 690 -3.39 23.90 5.14
C VAL A 690 -3.33 22.83 4.05
N GLU A 691 -3.87 23.14 2.88
CA GLU A 691 -3.91 22.21 1.74
C GLU A 691 -2.53 21.62 1.37
N SER A 692 -1.46 22.43 1.41
CA SER A 692 -0.11 21.95 1.09
C SER A 692 0.40 20.88 2.05
N ASP A 693 -0.14 20.82 3.27
CA ASP A 693 0.19 19.79 4.24
C ASP A 693 -0.40 18.44 3.81
N PHE A 694 -1.64 18.40 3.34
CA PHE A 694 -2.24 17.18 2.78
C PHE A 694 -1.49 16.68 1.54
N LYS A 695 -1.04 17.60 0.69
CA LYS A 695 -0.14 17.27 -0.42
C LYS A 695 1.16 16.64 0.08
N PHE A 696 1.77 17.22 1.12
CA PHE A 696 3.00 16.69 1.71
C PHE A 696 2.78 15.30 2.31
N ILE A 697 1.70 15.12 3.09
CA ILE A 697 1.31 13.84 3.71
C ILE A 697 1.22 12.75 2.65
N SER A 698 0.43 12.99 1.59
CA SER A 698 0.29 12.07 0.45
C SER A 698 1.63 11.76 -0.22
N SER A 699 2.42 12.78 -0.55
CA SER A 699 3.72 12.62 -1.23
C SER A 699 4.81 11.98 -0.36
N SER A 700 4.60 11.91 0.95
CA SER A 700 5.51 11.34 1.92
C SER A 700 5.28 9.84 2.15
N GLY A 701 4.28 9.24 1.51
CA GLY A 701 3.93 7.82 1.66
C GLY A 701 2.93 7.52 2.78
N LEU A 702 2.32 8.56 3.37
CA LEU A 702 1.17 8.43 4.27
C LEU A 702 -0.12 8.37 3.43
N ASN A 703 -1.10 7.61 3.89
CA ASN A 703 -2.37 7.41 3.18
C ASN A 703 -3.60 7.81 4.01
N ALA A 704 -3.44 8.26 5.25
CA ALA A 704 -4.53 8.80 6.05
C ALA A 704 -4.07 9.91 7.02
N VAL A 705 -5.04 10.60 7.59
CA VAL A 705 -4.88 11.50 8.74
C VAL A 705 -5.88 11.14 9.84
N ARG A 706 -5.45 11.27 11.10
CA ARG A 706 -6.33 11.25 12.28
C ARG A 706 -6.54 12.67 12.76
N ILE A 707 -7.79 13.11 12.83
CA ILE A 707 -8.15 14.50 13.12
C ILE A 707 -8.90 14.56 14.45
N PRO A 708 -8.21 14.95 15.53
CA PRO A 708 -8.83 15.27 16.82
C PRO A 708 -9.89 16.36 16.68
N VAL A 709 -11.10 16.12 17.18
CA VAL A 709 -12.18 17.12 17.27
C VAL A 709 -12.76 17.16 18.67
N GLY A 710 -13.09 18.36 19.13
CA GLY A 710 -13.79 18.56 20.39
C GLY A 710 -15.30 18.53 20.22
N TRP A 711 -16.01 18.11 21.26
CA TRP A 711 -17.48 17.99 21.28
C TRP A 711 -18.23 19.26 20.84
N TRP A 712 -17.65 20.44 21.08
CA TRP A 712 -18.24 21.74 20.73
C TRP A 712 -18.47 21.90 19.22
N ILE A 713 -17.74 21.15 18.38
CA ILE A 713 -17.87 21.19 16.92
C ILE A 713 -19.28 20.87 16.42
N ALA A 714 -20.05 20.06 17.18
CA ALA A 714 -21.43 19.70 16.81
C ALA A 714 -22.43 20.86 16.97
N SER A 715 -22.02 21.94 17.65
CA SER A 715 -22.83 23.15 17.88
C SER A 715 -22.34 24.36 17.04
N ASP A 716 -21.43 24.14 16.08
CA ASP A 716 -20.95 25.22 15.21
C ASP A 716 -22.10 25.86 14.40
N PRO A 717 -22.08 27.19 14.19
CA PRO A 717 -21.02 28.14 14.54
C PRO A 717 -21.13 28.76 15.95
N ASN A 718 -22.06 28.29 16.79
CA ASN A 718 -22.35 28.89 18.10
C ASN A 718 -22.21 27.85 19.23
N PRO A 719 -21.00 27.35 19.50
CA PRO A 719 -20.79 26.39 20.57
C PRO A 719 -21.06 26.99 21.96
N PRO A 720 -21.33 26.15 22.98
CA PRO A 720 -21.46 26.63 24.35
C PRO A 720 -20.18 27.28 24.87
N ALA A 721 -20.33 28.37 25.62
CA ALA A 721 -19.21 29.09 26.24
C ALA A 721 -18.39 28.17 27.18
N PRO A 722 -17.05 28.35 27.27
CA PRO A 722 -16.29 29.43 26.65
C PRO A 722 -15.89 29.18 25.19
N PHE A 723 -16.11 27.97 24.65
CA PHE A 723 -15.68 27.60 23.30
C PHE A 723 -16.24 28.54 22.22
N VAL A 724 -15.51 28.65 21.10
CA VAL A 724 -15.83 29.54 19.99
C VAL A 724 -15.95 28.76 18.68
N GLY A 725 -16.75 29.27 17.75
CA GLY A 725 -17.09 28.51 16.55
C GLY A 725 -16.22 28.76 15.31
N GLY A 726 -16.15 27.74 14.44
CA GLY A 726 -15.47 27.78 13.14
C GLY A 726 -14.62 26.55 12.79
N SER A 727 -14.40 25.64 13.74
CA SER A 727 -13.59 24.43 13.54
C SER A 727 -14.27 23.43 12.59
N LEU A 728 -15.61 23.40 12.51
CA LEU A 728 -16.35 22.56 11.57
C LEU A 728 -16.02 22.89 10.11
N GLN A 729 -15.87 24.17 9.77
CA GLN A 729 -15.49 24.58 8.42
C GLN A 729 -14.04 24.16 8.09
N ALA A 730 -13.15 24.16 9.07
CA ALA A 730 -11.78 23.65 8.89
C ALA A 730 -11.78 22.13 8.64
N LEU A 731 -12.61 21.37 9.37
CA LEU A 731 -12.80 19.93 9.12
C LEU A 731 -13.40 19.66 7.73
N ASP A 732 -14.39 20.43 7.29
CA ASP A 732 -14.94 20.31 5.93
C ASP A 732 -13.87 20.53 4.85
N ASN A 733 -12.96 21.49 5.08
CA ASN A 733 -11.85 21.74 4.17
C ASN A 733 -10.85 20.58 4.19
N ALA A 734 -10.58 19.98 5.37
CA ALA A 734 -9.74 18.79 5.48
C ALA A 734 -10.28 17.65 4.61
N PHE A 735 -11.58 17.38 4.62
CA PHE A 735 -12.19 16.36 3.76
C PHE A 735 -12.03 16.66 2.27
N LYS A 736 -12.14 17.93 1.84
CA LYS A 736 -11.88 18.32 0.44
C LYS A 736 -10.43 18.12 0.04
N TRP A 737 -9.49 18.45 0.92
CA TRP A 737 -8.06 18.24 0.67
C TRP A 737 -7.73 16.74 0.66
N ALA A 738 -8.32 15.99 1.58
CA ALA A 738 -8.18 14.54 1.67
C ALA A 738 -8.66 13.85 0.38
N GLU A 739 -9.82 14.25 -0.15
CA GLU A 739 -10.32 13.74 -1.43
C GLU A 739 -9.38 14.10 -2.59
N LYS A 740 -8.91 15.36 -2.64
CA LYS A 740 -8.00 15.84 -3.68
C LYS A 740 -6.65 15.10 -3.71
N TYR A 741 -6.12 14.72 -2.56
CA TYR A 741 -4.79 14.09 -2.44
C TYR A 741 -4.86 12.59 -2.12
N ASN A 742 -6.04 11.99 -2.22
CA ASN A 742 -6.31 10.59 -1.90
C ASN A 742 -5.77 10.18 -0.52
N VAL A 743 -6.21 10.89 0.51
CA VAL A 743 -5.90 10.63 1.91
C VAL A 743 -7.19 10.24 2.62
N GLY A 744 -7.18 9.17 3.41
CA GLY A 744 -8.29 8.80 4.29
C GLY A 744 -8.37 9.70 5.52
N VAL A 745 -9.56 9.92 6.05
CA VAL A 745 -9.81 10.71 7.27
C VAL A 745 -10.38 9.83 8.36
N ILE A 746 -9.67 9.76 9.48
CA ILE A 746 -10.16 9.27 10.76
C ILE A 746 -10.63 10.49 11.54
N VAL A 747 -11.93 10.60 11.78
CA VAL A 747 -12.48 11.65 12.66
C VAL A 747 -12.45 11.11 14.08
N ASP A 748 -11.71 11.75 14.95
CA ASP A 748 -11.51 11.31 16.33
C ASP A 748 -12.16 12.27 17.32
N LEU A 749 -13.17 11.79 18.07
CA LEU A 749 -13.75 12.56 19.16
C LEU A 749 -12.77 12.61 20.34
N HIS A 750 -11.93 13.63 20.31
CA HIS A 750 -10.78 13.77 21.19
C HIS A 750 -11.11 14.36 22.56
N ALA A 751 -12.18 15.17 22.62
CA ALA A 751 -12.65 15.78 23.86
C ALA A 751 -14.16 15.63 24.01
N ALA A 752 -14.59 14.95 25.08
CA ALA A 752 -16.01 14.81 25.42
C ALA A 752 -16.48 15.85 26.46
N PRO A 753 -17.79 16.14 26.54
CA PRO A 753 -18.32 17.05 27.56
C PRO A 753 -17.95 16.59 28.97
N GLY A 754 -17.33 17.48 29.75
CA GLY A 754 -16.89 17.20 31.12
C GLY A 754 -15.52 16.51 31.26
N SER A 755 -14.78 16.32 30.14
CA SER A 755 -13.50 15.61 30.08
C SER A 755 -13.59 14.13 30.49
N GLN A 756 -12.98 13.28 29.67
CA GLN A 756 -12.86 11.85 29.92
C GLN A 756 -11.55 11.44 30.60
N ASN A 757 -10.63 12.39 30.85
CA ASN A 757 -9.27 12.04 31.29
C ASN A 757 -8.47 13.08 32.09
N HIS A 758 -9.04 14.19 32.56
CA HIS A 758 -8.35 15.22 33.39
C HIS A 758 -7.30 16.10 32.69
N TRP A 759 -6.95 15.85 31.42
CA TRP A 759 -5.88 16.58 30.74
C TRP A 759 -6.38 17.64 29.77
N GLU A 760 -5.49 18.55 29.38
CA GLU A 760 -5.79 19.67 28.48
C GLU A 760 -6.31 19.24 27.11
N HIS A 761 -5.86 18.08 26.59
CA HIS A 761 -6.29 17.55 25.29
C HIS A 761 -7.75 17.07 25.28
N SER A 762 -8.38 16.86 26.45
CA SER A 762 -9.82 16.62 26.58
C SER A 762 -10.59 17.89 26.96
N ALA A 763 -9.93 19.05 26.88
CA ALA A 763 -10.44 20.37 27.20
C ALA A 763 -11.03 20.47 28.63
N THR A 764 -10.39 19.81 29.59
CA THR A 764 -10.74 20.00 31.00
C THR A 764 -10.64 21.47 31.41
N ARG A 765 -11.55 21.91 32.27
CA ARG A 765 -11.48 23.26 32.85
C ARG A 765 -10.36 23.36 33.89
N ASP A 766 -10.32 22.39 34.80
CA ASP A 766 -9.49 22.48 36.01
C ASP A 766 -8.84 21.16 36.43
N GLY A 767 -8.79 20.19 35.52
CA GLY A 767 -8.35 18.83 35.80
C GLY A 767 -9.46 17.92 36.33
N SER A 768 -10.71 18.39 36.39
CA SER A 768 -11.84 17.49 36.67
C SER A 768 -12.13 16.58 35.47
N LEU A 769 -12.54 15.35 35.81
CA LEU A 769 -13.18 14.38 34.93
C LEU A 769 -14.60 14.19 35.44
N GLU A 770 -15.56 14.49 34.58
CA GLU A 770 -17.00 14.40 34.87
C GLU A 770 -17.74 13.55 33.83
N TRP A 771 -17.10 13.23 32.71
CA TRP A 771 -17.66 12.36 31.70
C TRP A 771 -17.95 10.95 32.24
N GLY A 772 -19.09 10.38 31.84
CA GLY A 772 -19.49 9.03 32.25
C GLY A 772 -20.08 8.91 33.66
N THR A 773 -20.09 9.99 34.44
CA THR A 773 -20.72 10.03 35.78
C THR A 773 -22.25 9.99 35.72
N THR A 774 -22.85 10.39 34.59
CA THR A 774 -24.31 10.39 34.35
C THR A 774 -24.65 9.83 32.98
N ASP A 775 -25.83 9.21 32.82
CA ASP A 775 -26.31 8.74 31.51
C ASP A 775 -26.56 9.89 30.51
N THR A 776 -26.81 11.10 31.03
CA THR A 776 -26.93 12.32 30.23
C THR A 776 -25.63 12.61 29.49
N SER A 777 -24.47 12.53 30.16
CA SER A 777 -23.16 12.76 29.53
C SER A 777 -22.89 11.77 28.39
N ILE A 778 -23.27 10.51 28.56
CA ILE A 778 -23.18 9.48 27.53
C ILE A 778 -24.07 9.83 26.33
N THR A 779 -25.34 10.16 26.59
CA THR A 779 -26.31 10.49 25.53
C THR A 779 -25.86 11.71 24.72
N GLN A 780 -25.36 12.76 25.38
CA GLN A 780 -24.81 13.94 24.71
C GLN A 780 -23.62 13.58 23.82
N THR A 781 -22.73 12.72 24.29
CA THR A 781 -21.56 12.26 23.52
C THR A 781 -21.98 11.45 22.28
N VAL A 782 -22.99 10.58 22.40
CA VAL A 782 -23.55 9.82 21.26
C VAL A 782 -24.15 10.75 20.20
N GLN A 783 -24.80 11.85 20.60
CA GLN A 783 -25.35 12.85 19.65
C GLN A 783 -24.27 13.53 18.81
N ILE A 784 -23.06 13.71 19.36
CA ILE A 784 -21.92 14.26 18.62
C ILE A 784 -21.45 13.25 17.56
N ILE A 785 -21.39 11.96 17.89
CA ILE A 785 -21.09 10.91 16.91
C ILE A 785 -22.17 10.82 15.82
N ASP A 786 -23.46 10.97 16.16
CA ASP A 786 -24.56 11.03 15.18
C ASP A 786 -24.38 12.19 14.20
N PHE A 787 -24.00 13.36 14.70
CA PHE A 787 -23.70 14.51 13.89
C PHE A 787 -22.52 14.27 12.94
N LEU A 788 -21.38 13.79 13.46
CA LEU A 788 -20.17 13.55 12.65
C LEU A 788 -20.41 12.46 11.59
N ALA A 789 -21.05 11.35 11.98
CA ALA A 789 -21.37 10.25 11.07
C ALA A 789 -22.34 10.69 9.97
N SER A 790 -23.43 11.38 10.33
CA SER A 790 -24.42 11.85 9.35
C SER A 790 -23.82 12.81 8.32
N ARG A 791 -22.91 13.70 8.75
CA ARG A 791 -22.28 14.70 7.90
C ARG A 791 -21.31 14.08 6.87
N TYR A 792 -20.49 13.13 7.31
CA TYR A 792 -19.37 12.63 6.49
C TYR A 792 -19.59 11.24 5.90
N ALA A 793 -20.69 10.54 6.21
CA ALA A 793 -20.95 9.17 5.75
C ALA A 793 -20.83 8.96 4.23
N ASN A 794 -21.16 9.99 3.44
CA ASN A 794 -21.11 9.94 1.97
C ASN A 794 -19.76 10.40 1.40
N SER A 795 -18.83 10.85 2.23
CA SER A 795 -17.51 11.27 1.78
C SER A 795 -16.67 10.05 1.41
N PRO A 796 -16.07 9.99 0.21
CA PRO A 796 -15.18 8.90 -0.17
C PRO A 796 -13.90 8.84 0.69
N SER A 797 -13.54 9.96 1.33
CA SER A 797 -12.40 10.04 2.23
C SER A 797 -12.72 9.66 3.68
N LEU A 798 -13.98 9.40 4.06
CA LEU A 798 -14.27 8.93 5.42
C LEU A 798 -13.80 7.48 5.59
N LEU A 799 -12.69 7.32 6.32
CA LEU A 799 -12.12 6.01 6.63
C LEU A 799 -12.73 5.44 7.90
N ALA A 800 -12.69 6.21 8.99
CA ALA A 800 -13.16 5.75 10.29
C ALA A 800 -13.68 6.90 11.15
N ILE A 801 -14.48 6.54 12.14
CA ILE A 801 -14.85 7.41 13.25
C ILE A 801 -14.34 6.75 14.53
N GLU A 802 -13.46 7.45 15.25
CA GLU A 802 -13.06 7.08 16.60
C GLU A 802 -14.02 7.70 17.60
N LEU A 803 -14.59 6.82 18.44
CA LEU A 803 -15.72 7.17 19.27
C LEU A 803 -15.33 8.02 20.48
N LEU A 804 -14.14 7.81 21.04
CA LEU A 804 -13.63 8.58 22.17
C LEU A 804 -12.14 8.33 22.35
N ASN A 805 -11.35 9.41 22.42
CA ASN A 805 -9.93 9.34 22.71
C ASN A 805 -9.66 9.10 24.21
N GLU A 806 -8.78 8.15 24.53
CA GLU A 806 -8.08 8.02 25.82
C GLU A 806 -8.92 8.22 27.11
N PRO A 807 -10.04 7.50 27.33
CA PRO A 807 -10.74 7.54 28.62
C PRO A 807 -9.85 7.06 29.77
N TRP A 808 -9.86 7.75 30.92
CA TRP A 808 -9.02 7.39 32.08
C TRP A 808 -9.60 6.23 32.89
N GLY A 809 -8.92 5.09 32.87
CA GLY A 809 -9.36 3.81 33.43
C GLY A 809 -9.79 3.82 34.90
N PRO A 810 -9.03 4.45 35.80
CA PRO A 810 -9.38 4.53 37.22
C PRO A 810 -10.73 5.19 37.51
N ASP A 811 -11.11 6.21 36.75
CA ASP A 811 -12.31 7.02 37.03
C ASP A 811 -13.47 6.76 36.07
N VAL A 812 -13.20 6.23 34.87
CA VAL A 812 -14.21 5.85 33.87
C VAL A 812 -14.58 4.38 34.02
N PRO A 813 -15.80 4.02 34.49
CA PRO A 813 -16.20 2.63 34.62
C PRO A 813 -16.30 1.93 33.26
N LEU A 814 -15.67 0.76 33.13
CA LEU A 814 -15.62 -0.01 31.87
C LEU A 814 -17.02 -0.29 31.28
N GLU A 815 -18.00 -0.61 32.11
CA GLU A 815 -19.36 -0.90 31.65
C GLU A 815 -20.10 0.33 31.10
N LYS A 816 -19.80 1.53 31.62
CA LYS A 816 -20.32 2.79 31.06
C LYS A 816 -19.69 3.07 29.70
N LEU A 817 -18.38 2.82 29.55
CA LEU A 817 -17.67 2.96 28.29
C LEU A 817 -18.18 1.97 27.22
N LYS A 818 -18.36 0.70 27.57
CA LYS A 818 -18.95 -0.31 26.67
C LYS A 818 -20.34 0.08 26.21
N LYS A 819 -21.20 0.55 27.13
CA LYS A 819 -22.52 1.06 26.78
C LYS A 819 -22.44 2.20 25.77
N TYR A 820 -21.56 3.18 26.02
CA TYR A 820 -21.33 4.28 25.09
C TYR A 820 -20.89 3.79 23.70
N TYR A 821 -19.90 2.90 23.64
CA TYR A 821 -19.39 2.38 22.37
C TYR A 821 -20.43 1.60 21.58
N GLU A 822 -21.30 0.83 22.24
CA GLU A 822 -22.40 0.15 21.58
C GLU A 822 -23.42 1.14 21.00
N ASP A 823 -23.85 2.12 21.81
CA ASP A 823 -24.82 3.13 21.39
C ASP A 823 -24.26 3.97 20.21
N ALA A 824 -22.99 4.39 20.28
CA ALA A 824 -22.38 5.21 19.24
C ALA A 824 -22.03 4.39 17.96
N TYR A 825 -21.63 3.13 18.09
CA TYR A 825 -21.45 2.23 16.94
C TYR A 825 -22.75 2.09 16.13
N ASN A 826 -23.88 1.86 16.82
CA ASN A 826 -25.19 1.73 16.18
C ASN A 826 -25.57 3.01 15.42
N VAL A 827 -25.23 4.16 15.98
CA VAL A 827 -25.41 5.46 15.34
C VAL A 827 -24.55 5.63 14.09
N VAL A 828 -23.27 5.24 14.10
CA VAL A 828 -22.44 5.27 12.88
C VAL A 828 -23.05 4.37 11.79
N ARG A 829 -23.49 3.17 12.18
CA ARG A 829 -24.09 2.18 11.26
C ARG A 829 -25.43 2.61 10.66
N LYS A 830 -26.13 3.57 11.28
CA LYS A 830 -27.33 4.20 10.69
C LYS A 830 -27.03 4.89 9.35
N TYR A 831 -25.82 5.45 9.19
CA TYR A 831 -25.46 6.24 8.01
C TYR A 831 -24.48 5.55 7.08
N THR A 832 -23.58 4.69 7.59
CA THR A 832 -22.59 4.01 6.76
C THR A 832 -22.22 2.62 7.26
N ALA A 833 -22.27 1.66 6.34
CA ALA A 833 -21.74 0.30 6.54
C ALA A 833 -20.25 0.19 6.19
N LYS A 834 -19.67 1.22 5.54
CA LYS A 834 -18.30 1.19 5.00
C LYS A 834 -17.25 1.70 5.99
N ALA A 835 -17.56 2.76 6.74
CA ALA A 835 -16.59 3.35 7.66
C ALA A 835 -16.27 2.40 8.82
N TYR A 836 -15.00 2.33 9.20
CA TYR A 836 -14.58 1.62 10.39
C TYR A 836 -14.98 2.41 11.65
N VAL A 837 -15.16 1.70 12.76
CA VAL A 837 -15.50 2.32 14.06
C VAL A 837 -14.40 2.00 15.03
N ILE A 838 -13.65 3.01 15.45
CA ILE A 838 -12.50 2.87 16.34
C ILE A 838 -12.97 3.08 17.79
N MET A 839 -12.57 2.16 18.66
CA MET A 839 -12.84 2.16 20.09
C MET A 839 -11.50 2.20 20.82
N SER A 840 -11.20 3.31 21.50
CA SER A 840 -9.96 3.45 22.26
C SER A 840 -10.01 2.65 23.56
N ASN A 841 -8.91 1.97 23.88
CA ASN A 841 -8.72 1.38 25.20
C ASN A 841 -8.61 2.48 26.27
N ARG A 842 -8.97 2.15 27.52
CA ARG A 842 -8.77 3.09 28.63
C ARG A 842 -7.28 3.23 28.92
N LEU A 843 -6.84 4.46 29.14
CA LEU A 843 -5.54 4.73 29.72
C LEU A 843 -5.48 4.16 31.14
N ALA A 844 -4.39 3.48 31.49
CA ALA A 844 -4.25 2.76 32.76
C ALA A 844 -5.43 1.83 33.09
N GLY A 845 -6.06 1.23 32.06
CA GLY A 845 -7.03 0.15 32.23
C GLY A 845 -6.40 -1.13 32.79
N GLU A 846 -7.23 -2.13 33.09
CA GLU A 846 -6.76 -3.39 33.70
C GLU A 846 -5.86 -4.20 32.74
N SER A 847 -6.13 -4.10 31.43
CA SER A 847 -5.37 -4.75 30.37
C SER A 847 -5.64 -4.08 29.02
N ASN A 848 -4.67 -4.11 28.10
CA ASN A 848 -4.86 -3.72 26.70
C ASN A 848 -5.79 -4.66 25.91
N THR A 849 -6.25 -5.75 26.53
CA THR A 849 -7.22 -6.69 25.97
C THR A 849 -8.65 -6.51 26.48
N GLU A 850 -8.92 -5.55 27.38
CA GLU A 850 -10.19 -5.44 28.12
C GLU A 850 -11.43 -5.21 27.23
N LEU A 851 -11.23 -4.69 26.01
CA LEU A 851 -12.29 -4.44 25.02
C LEU A 851 -12.34 -5.45 23.87
N LEU A 852 -11.42 -6.41 23.75
CA LEU A 852 -11.33 -7.25 22.55
C LEU A 852 -12.58 -8.11 22.33
N ASP A 853 -13.05 -8.79 23.37
CA ASP A 853 -14.26 -9.61 23.28
C ASP A 853 -15.50 -8.77 22.98
N PHE A 854 -15.56 -7.55 23.53
CA PHE A 854 -16.65 -6.62 23.31
C PHE A 854 -16.66 -6.14 21.85
N ALA A 855 -15.53 -5.64 21.33
CA ALA A 855 -15.39 -5.09 19.99
C ALA A 855 -15.51 -6.16 18.89
N SER A 856 -15.11 -7.41 19.15
CA SER A 856 -15.26 -8.54 18.21
C SER A 856 -16.70 -8.80 17.78
N ARG A 857 -17.69 -8.32 18.54
CA ARG A 857 -19.12 -8.47 18.23
C ARG A 857 -19.59 -7.52 17.13
N PHE A 858 -18.79 -6.52 16.77
CA PHE A 858 -19.18 -5.43 15.90
C PHE A 858 -18.40 -5.46 14.58
N PRO A 859 -19.06 -5.76 13.44
CA PRO A 859 -18.40 -5.73 12.14
C PRO A 859 -17.75 -4.38 11.82
N GLY A 860 -16.51 -4.41 11.35
CA GLY A 860 -15.73 -3.20 11.05
C GLY A 860 -15.30 -2.39 12.28
N ALA A 861 -15.36 -2.97 13.48
CA ALA A 861 -14.78 -2.36 14.67
C ALA A 861 -13.25 -2.52 14.71
N VAL A 862 -12.62 -1.53 15.32
CA VAL A 862 -11.17 -1.39 15.46
C VAL A 862 -10.87 -1.05 16.92
N ILE A 863 -9.86 -1.67 17.53
CA ILE A 863 -9.35 -1.29 18.85
C ILE A 863 -8.15 -0.38 18.67
N ASP A 864 -8.17 0.76 19.35
CA ASP A 864 -7.02 1.66 19.43
C ASP A 864 -6.17 1.39 20.68
N VAL A 865 -4.86 1.44 20.50
CA VAL A 865 -3.84 1.42 21.54
C VAL A 865 -2.81 2.51 21.31
N HIS A 866 -2.48 3.24 22.39
CA HIS A 866 -1.50 4.30 22.34
C HIS A 866 -0.20 3.86 23.00
N TYR A 867 0.92 4.02 22.30
CA TYR A 867 2.22 3.52 22.73
C TYR A 867 3.26 4.62 22.81
N TYR A 868 3.61 4.94 24.06
CA TYR A 868 4.69 5.85 24.41
C TYR A 868 5.76 5.15 25.23
N ASN A 869 7.02 5.49 24.96
CA ASN A 869 8.18 5.10 25.77
C ASN A 869 8.66 6.28 26.63
N LEU A 870 7.72 6.98 27.26
CA LEU A 870 7.96 8.27 27.94
C LEU A 870 7.35 8.36 29.34
N PHE A 871 6.07 8.04 29.48
CA PHE A 871 5.26 8.47 30.63
C PHE A 871 5.36 7.57 31.87
N ASN A 872 5.92 6.36 31.74
CA ASN A 872 6.20 5.49 32.88
C ASN A 872 7.66 5.66 33.32
N ASP A 873 7.90 6.54 34.30
CA ASP A 873 9.25 6.87 34.78
C ASP A 873 9.96 5.70 35.44
N ASP A 874 9.21 4.82 36.12
CA ASP A 874 9.76 3.62 36.73
C ASP A 874 10.38 2.67 35.69
N THR A 875 9.91 2.76 34.45
CA THR A 875 10.41 1.98 33.32
C THR A 875 11.40 2.78 32.48
N PHE A 876 10.95 3.85 31.82
CA PHE A 876 11.66 4.43 30.67
C PHE A 876 12.77 5.41 31.04
N LYS A 877 12.73 6.00 32.25
CA LYS A 877 13.73 7.00 32.68
C LYS A 877 15.15 6.42 32.73
N ASN A 878 15.27 5.12 32.98
CA ASN A 878 16.55 4.44 33.19
C ASN A 878 16.98 3.59 31.99
N LEU A 879 16.17 3.50 30.92
CA LEU A 879 16.52 2.72 29.74
C LEU A 879 17.48 3.50 28.84
N ASN A 880 18.56 2.85 28.41
CA ASN A 880 19.43 3.37 27.36
C ASN A 880 18.84 3.14 25.95
N VAL A 881 19.57 3.55 24.90
CA VAL A 881 19.18 3.38 23.49
C VAL A 881 18.78 1.94 23.17
N GLU A 882 19.66 0.98 23.42
CA GLU A 882 19.41 -0.43 23.07
C GLU A 882 18.24 -1.00 23.87
N GLN A 883 18.15 -0.69 25.15
CA GLN A 883 17.06 -1.18 26.00
C GLN A 883 15.69 -0.65 25.54
N ASN A 884 15.62 0.60 25.08
CA ASN A 884 14.38 1.14 24.48
C ASN A 884 14.02 0.41 23.18
N ILE A 885 14.98 0.18 22.31
CA ILE A 885 14.78 -0.54 21.04
C ILE A 885 14.35 -1.98 21.30
N GLU A 886 15.01 -2.68 22.24
CA GLU A 886 14.68 -4.05 22.65
C GLU A 886 13.30 -4.11 23.31
N PHE A 887 12.92 -3.11 24.11
CA PHE A 887 11.58 -3.04 24.70
C PHE A 887 10.50 -3.00 23.62
N VAL A 888 10.71 -2.25 22.54
CA VAL A 888 9.79 -2.23 21.38
C VAL A 888 9.79 -3.60 20.69
N LYS A 889 10.96 -4.14 20.35
CA LYS A 889 11.09 -5.40 19.60
C LYS A 889 10.59 -6.63 20.35
N ASN A 890 10.61 -6.61 21.69
CA ASN A 890 10.26 -7.74 22.54
C ASN A 890 8.90 -7.50 23.24
N SER A 891 8.84 -6.52 24.14
CA SER A 891 7.67 -6.28 25.00
C SER A 891 6.47 -5.79 24.19
N ARG A 892 6.62 -4.71 23.40
CA ARG A 892 5.51 -4.18 22.58
C ARG A 892 5.08 -5.18 21.52
N LYS A 893 6.02 -5.90 20.89
CA LYS A 893 5.70 -6.98 19.94
C LYS A 893 4.88 -8.11 20.59
N ALA A 894 5.20 -8.48 21.83
CA ALA A 894 4.46 -9.51 22.57
C ALA A 894 3.05 -9.03 22.94
N GLU A 895 2.91 -7.79 23.42
CA GLU A 895 1.60 -7.14 23.64
C GLU A 895 0.76 -7.17 22.37
N PHE A 896 1.36 -6.79 21.24
CA PHE A 896 0.69 -6.77 19.95
C PHE A 896 0.22 -8.16 19.51
N SER A 897 1.05 -9.18 19.76
CA SER A 897 0.71 -10.59 19.48
C SER A 897 -0.47 -11.07 20.33
N ASN A 898 -0.63 -10.55 21.54
CA ASN A 898 -1.77 -10.87 22.41
C ASN A 898 -3.08 -10.24 21.94
N ILE A 899 -3.00 -9.04 21.35
CA ILE A 899 -4.15 -8.31 20.82
C ILE A 899 -4.60 -8.90 19.47
N ASN A 900 -3.65 -9.27 18.60
CA ASN A 900 -3.88 -9.81 17.26
C ASN A 900 -4.23 -11.33 17.20
N LYS A 901 -4.94 -11.87 18.20
CA LYS A 901 -5.35 -13.30 18.19
C LYS A 901 -6.40 -13.58 17.11
N GLN A 902 -6.50 -14.84 16.69
CA GLN A 902 -7.47 -15.29 15.68
C GLN A 902 -8.91 -14.93 16.14
N LYS A 903 -9.66 -14.20 15.29
CA LYS A 903 -11.00 -13.63 15.56
C LYS A 903 -11.06 -12.34 16.41
N SER A 904 -9.94 -11.68 16.68
CA SER A 904 -9.93 -10.32 17.26
C SER A 904 -10.45 -9.25 16.27
N PRO A 905 -10.94 -8.08 16.76
CA PRO A 905 -11.18 -6.92 15.91
C PRO A 905 -9.89 -6.44 15.25
N LEU A 906 -9.99 -5.50 14.30
CA LEU A 906 -8.79 -4.87 13.75
C LEU A 906 -8.09 -4.04 14.85
N THR A 907 -6.77 -3.89 14.75
CA THR A 907 -5.95 -3.20 15.75
C THR A 907 -5.29 -1.98 15.13
N PHE A 908 -5.40 -0.84 15.80
CA PHE A 908 -4.81 0.44 15.41
C PHE A 908 -3.83 0.89 16.49
N VAL A 909 -2.64 1.34 16.09
CA VAL A 909 -1.73 2.10 16.97
C VAL A 909 -1.96 3.58 16.69
N GLY A 910 -3.01 4.16 17.28
CA GLY A 910 -3.50 5.49 16.96
C GLY A 910 -2.57 6.62 17.39
N GLU A 911 -1.72 6.36 18.39
CA GLU A 911 -0.71 7.31 18.80
C GLU A 911 0.61 6.63 19.17
N TRP A 912 1.70 7.15 18.60
CA TRP A 912 3.08 6.83 18.97
C TRP A 912 4.04 7.93 18.52
N VAL A 913 5.22 7.98 19.15
CA VAL A 913 6.32 8.88 18.78
C VAL A 913 7.67 8.23 18.87
N ALA A 914 8.62 8.81 18.13
CA ALA A 914 10.04 8.49 18.24
C ALA A 914 10.77 9.36 19.29
N GLU A 915 10.03 10.07 20.15
CA GLU A 915 10.60 10.76 21.32
C GLU A 915 10.73 9.80 22.51
N TRP A 916 11.80 9.97 23.29
CA TRP A 916 12.16 9.11 24.42
C TRP A 916 13.00 9.86 25.46
N LYS A 917 13.21 9.29 26.66
CA LYS A 917 13.96 9.94 27.75
C LYS A 917 15.50 9.86 27.63
N VAL A 918 16.03 9.39 26.49
CA VAL A 918 17.47 9.18 26.31
C VAL A 918 18.18 10.49 25.98
N ASN A 919 19.02 10.96 26.90
CA ASN A 919 19.84 12.15 26.69
C ASN A 919 21.04 11.87 25.77
N GLY A 920 21.29 12.77 24.81
CA GLY A 920 22.47 12.71 23.94
C GLY A 920 22.44 11.63 22.85
N ALA A 921 21.27 11.04 22.56
CA ALA A 921 21.11 10.08 21.47
C ALA A 921 21.46 10.71 20.11
N SER A 922 22.15 9.94 19.27
CA SER A 922 22.51 10.36 17.91
C SER A 922 21.30 10.33 16.97
N LYS A 923 21.42 10.96 15.79
CA LYS A 923 20.40 10.85 14.75
C LYS A 923 20.15 9.39 14.36
N GLU A 924 21.23 8.61 14.25
CA GLU A 924 21.18 7.19 13.93
C GLU A 924 20.42 6.40 15.02
N ASP A 925 20.54 6.77 16.29
CA ASP A 925 19.78 6.12 17.38
C ASP A 925 18.29 6.39 17.25
N TYR A 926 17.88 7.63 16.96
CA TYR A 926 16.48 7.96 16.68
C TYR A 926 15.95 7.23 15.44
N GLN A 927 16.74 7.13 14.37
CA GLN A 927 16.37 6.35 13.18
C GLN A 927 16.13 4.88 13.52
N ARG A 928 17.04 4.27 14.30
CA ARG A 928 16.93 2.87 14.73
C ARG A 928 15.71 2.64 15.63
N PHE A 929 15.40 3.59 16.51
CA PHE A 929 14.23 3.52 17.38
C PHE A 929 12.93 3.66 16.62
N ALA A 930 12.81 4.69 15.77
CA ALA A 930 11.65 4.89 14.92
C ALA A 930 11.45 3.69 13.97
N GLN A 931 12.52 3.12 13.42
CA GLN A 931 12.43 1.92 12.58
C GLN A 931 11.92 0.71 13.38
N ALA A 932 12.41 0.50 14.60
CA ALA A 932 11.92 -0.59 15.45
C ALA A 932 10.41 -0.44 15.77
N GLN A 933 9.96 0.80 16.00
CA GLN A 933 8.55 1.11 16.18
C GLN A 933 7.75 0.85 14.90
N LEU A 934 8.19 1.31 13.73
CA LEU A 934 7.55 1.03 12.44
C LEU A 934 7.47 -0.48 12.15
N ASP A 935 8.52 -1.25 12.46
CA ASP A 935 8.56 -2.71 12.25
C ASP A 935 7.56 -3.47 13.14
N VAL A 936 7.24 -2.93 14.32
CA VAL A 936 6.33 -3.54 15.29
C VAL A 936 4.91 -3.02 15.11
N TYR A 937 4.72 -1.70 15.12
CA TYR A 937 3.42 -1.05 14.97
C TYR A 937 2.87 -1.17 13.54
N GLY A 938 3.74 -1.32 12.53
CA GLY A 938 3.34 -1.66 11.16
C GLY A 938 2.65 -3.02 11.01
N ARG A 939 2.65 -3.85 12.05
CA ARG A 939 1.92 -5.13 12.12
C ARG A 939 0.46 -4.96 12.55
N ALA A 940 0.06 -3.74 12.89
CA ALA A 940 -1.32 -3.38 13.17
C ALA A 940 -2.22 -3.71 11.99
N THR A 941 -3.26 -4.51 12.27
CA THR A 941 -4.17 -5.02 11.24
C THR A 941 -5.07 -3.92 10.69
N PHE A 942 -5.27 -2.83 11.43
CA PHE A 942 -5.83 -1.58 10.92
C PHE A 942 -4.74 -0.62 10.47
N GLY A 943 -3.67 -0.43 11.23
CA GLY A 943 -2.56 0.48 10.88
C GLY A 943 -2.02 1.28 12.07
N TRP A 944 -1.36 2.40 11.80
CA TRP A 944 -0.82 3.27 12.84
C TRP A 944 -0.96 4.76 12.48
N ALA A 945 -0.92 5.62 13.50
CA ALA A 945 -0.84 7.08 13.36
C ALA A 945 0.24 7.67 14.28
N TYR A 946 1.17 8.42 13.69
CA TYR A 946 2.22 9.11 14.45
C TYR A 946 1.64 10.36 15.14
N TRP A 947 2.01 10.62 16.38
CA TRP A 947 1.60 11.82 17.12
C TRP A 947 2.76 12.83 17.19
N ASN A 948 2.90 13.81 16.30
CA ASN A 948 1.88 14.45 15.49
C ASN A 948 2.49 15.00 14.19
N PHE A 949 1.69 15.62 13.32
CA PHE A 949 2.22 16.19 12.07
C PHE A 949 3.17 17.38 12.31
N LYS A 950 2.71 18.37 13.08
CA LYS A 950 3.45 19.59 13.46
C LYS A 950 3.53 19.73 14.97
N ASN A 951 4.68 20.17 15.46
CA ASN A 951 4.95 20.42 16.87
C ASN A 951 6.19 21.33 17.00
N VAL A 952 6.26 22.15 18.04
CA VAL A 952 7.47 22.93 18.36
C VAL A 952 8.65 22.05 18.81
N ASN A 953 8.36 20.87 19.34
CA ASN A 953 9.35 19.86 19.70
C ASN A 953 9.61 18.94 18.50
N ASN A 954 10.84 18.97 17.99
CA ASN A 954 11.21 18.35 16.72
C ASN A 954 10.82 16.86 16.58
N HIS A 955 11.09 16.01 17.58
CA HIS A 955 10.76 14.59 17.50
C HIS A 955 9.29 14.25 17.79
N TRP A 956 8.45 15.26 18.04
CA TRP A 956 6.99 15.15 18.03
C TRP A 956 6.39 15.63 16.70
N SER A 957 7.19 16.18 15.78
CA SER A 957 6.74 16.62 14.45
C SER A 957 7.20 15.62 13.38
N LEU A 958 6.27 14.82 12.86
CA LEU A 958 6.55 13.90 11.77
C LEU A 958 7.04 14.64 10.52
N GLU A 959 6.49 15.82 10.24
CA GLU A 959 6.96 16.65 9.12
C GLU A 959 8.45 16.96 9.25
N TRP A 960 8.89 17.39 10.45
CA TRP A 960 10.30 17.65 10.73
C TRP A 960 11.14 16.38 10.65
N MET A 961 10.65 15.27 11.23
CA MET A 961 11.34 13.98 11.23
C MET A 961 11.60 13.46 9.81
N ILE A 962 10.64 13.61 8.90
CA ILE A 962 10.78 13.23 7.48
C ILE A 962 11.74 14.19 6.78
N LYS A 963 11.53 15.51 6.89
CA LYS A 963 12.35 16.52 6.20
C LYS A 963 13.83 16.47 6.59
N ASN A 964 14.12 16.06 7.83
CA ASN A 964 15.48 15.95 8.34
C ASN A 964 16.03 14.51 8.27
N GLY A 965 15.29 13.56 7.69
CA GLY A 965 15.74 12.19 7.47
C GLY A 965 15.94 11.37 8.75
N TYR A 966 15.16 11.65 9.81
CA TYR A 966 15.06 10.82 11.00
C TYR A 966 14.08 9.65 10.80
N ILE A 967 13.07 9.85 9.94
CA ILE A 967 12.12 8.82 9.51
C ILE A 967 12.06 8.83 7.98
N SER A 968 12.12 7.66 7.35
CA SER A 968 11.82 7.49 5.93
C SER A 968 10.58 6.61 5.78
N LEU A 969 9.51 7.17 5.22
CA LEU A 969 8.27 6.45 4.92
C LEU A 969 8.11 6.13 3.44
N LYS A 970 9.02 6.65 2.60
CA LYS A 970 9.07 6.35 1.17
C LYS A 970 9.50 4.90 1.00
N ILE A 971 8.62 4.12 0.35
CA ILE A 971 8.84 2.72 -0.03
C ILE A 971 9.81 2.67 -1.20
#